data_AF-A0A3R7QP99-F1
#
_entry.id   AF-A0A3R7QP99-F1
#
_cell.length_a   1.000
_cell.length_b   1.000
_cell.length_c   1.000
_cell.angle_alpha   90.00
_cell.angle_beta   90.00
_cell.angle_gamma   90.00
#
_symmetry.space_group_name_H-M   'P 1'
#
loop_
_entity.id
_entity.type
_entity.pdbx_description
1 polymer ?
#
loop_
_entity_poly.entity_id
_entity_poly.type
_entity_poly.pdbx_seq_one_letter_code
_entity_poly.pdbx_strand_id
1 'polypeptide(L)'
;MSRDIYKQTHYIYATSLGINMVDEATPNGVMHISEGSAGSYSMNQAYNNLVVEGSAYPGVTAISTDGTWSGFVMGSPADTHAGRILYNNSASGNITGGPEVWLGTATANGAIVFQTANGVQAMTIDSSQNVGINTNTPNRGLHVYGKYIRIGEHGTYGSTPSSSVEEFARIELISNANSGNVQSVLQCRNSGTYSGVQLGTTSTHDVRFLTNNSARMTLDSTGKIGVNTTSPTALMHLNNPIDIPAIHLSSVSDSEGSIGYSATDSFTLGTYDGSTFTEKMRIDTAGEVGIGTTAPGARLHVAEASSEQLRLAHTTNYVSLGCTSGTDLEITSNSDTDDSVNLYMNQVRISDSGTGSGNLYMGSSGNGGNIRDGGGAIRIAILDDGDLQLRDDGGTTRMVVGSTTDTHAGGIGIGTNDPDYDLHVSGTQSSSYIAMIDNTSTGSNADVLALRTGSTTSTSVGSSNNFIQFQDGNGDTMGSIEGSTGSQTSLWGTTETAGNIILMGAGSDYGEWLPVANINDWPNTKNIPDKRLVGIEEGTVVFVKNGLINPKPPGLPMVVTERSIITGNSPGGRGYSGQPGAVLSFIGQVFVKISGDTKEGDFIVPSDSYGTCRAVSRDSITFEDYINSIGVTLEDGLSGYDVSKVRCAIGVKNRYHSE
;
A
#
# COMPACT_ATOMS: atom_id res chain seq x y z
N MET A 1 -28.95 132.19 -63.34
CA MET A 1 -29.15 130.79 -63.77
C MET A 1 -27.83 130.35 -64.39
N SER A 2 -27.19 129.24 -64.05
CA SER A 2 -27.44 128.10 -63.13
C SER A 2 -26.17 127.91 -62.22
N ARG A 3 -26.13 127.18 -61.09
CA ARG A 3 -26.26 125.71 -60.86
C ARG A 3 -25.49 124.87 -61.90
N ASP A 4 -24.74 123.80 -61.62
CA ASP A 4 -24.24 123.12 -60.41
C ASP A 4 -22.76 122.69 -60.73
N ILE A 5 -21.94 121.99 -59.94
CA ILE A 5 -22.12 121.17 -58.73
C ILE A 5 -20.79 121.13 -57.92
N TYR A 6 -20.83 120.80 -56.62
CA TYR A 6 -19.61 120.46 -55.85
C TYR A 6 -19.08 119.08 -56.29
N LYS A 7 -17.78 118.97 -56.56
CA LYS A 7 -17.02 117.72 -56.39
C LYS A 7 -15.80 118.02 -55.52
N GLN A 8 -15.70 117.37 -54.36
CA GLN A 8 -14.45 117.31 -53.62
C GLN A 8 -13.45 116.49 -54.44
N THR A 9 -12.52 117.17 -55.09
CA THR A 9 -11.35 116.52 -55.68
C THR A 9 -10.43 116.10 -54.54
N HIS A 10 -10.54 114.86 -54.08
CA HIS A 10 -9.50 114.27 -53.26
C HIS A 10 -8.24 114.13 -54.12
N TYR A 11 -7.21 114.90 -53.77
CA TYR A 11 -5.94 114.90 -54.48
C TYR A 11 -5.07 113.74 -53.97
N ILE A 12 -4.49 113.01 -54.91
CA ILE A 12 -3.44 112.04 -54.61
C ILE A 12 -2.16 112.83 -54.31
N TYR A 13 -1.79 112.94 -53.05
CA TYR A 13 -0.56 113.61 -52.64
C TYR A 13 0.61 112.62 -52.71
N ALA A 14 1.36 112.66 -53.81
CA ALA A 14 2.66 112.00 -53.92
C ALA A 14 3.73 112.86 -53.24
N THR A 15 4.07 112.49 -52.00
CA THR A 15 5.21 113.06 -51.27
C THR A 15 6.47 112.23 -51.53
N SER A 16 7.64 112.71 -51.09
CA SER A 16 8.88 111.91 -51.10
C SER A 16 8.85 110.69 -50.15
N LEU A 17 7.77 110.50 -49.40
CA LEU A 17 7.57 109.42 -48.43
C LEU A 17 6.43 108.46 -48.82
N GLY A 18 5.55 108.84 -49.76
CA GLY A 18 4.44 108.00 -50.20
C GLY A 18 3.32 108.73 -50.96
N ILE A 19 2.44 107.92 -51.55
CA ILE A 19 1.18 108.29 -52.21
C ILE A 19 0.06 108.23 -51.16
N ASN A 20 -0.35 109.39 -50.64
CA ASN A 20 -1.52 109.47 -49.76
C ASN A 20 -2.78 109.81 -50.56
N MET A 21 -3.88 109.08 -50.32
CA MET A 21 -5.16 109.33 -50.98
C MET A 21 -6.15 110.18 -50.15
N VAL A 22 -5.93 110.38 -48.84
CA VAL A 22 -6.67 111.38 -48.02
C VAL A 22 -5.79 111.97 -46.89
N ASP A 23 -5.68 113.30 -46.87
CA ASP A 23 -5.34 114.29 -45.82
C ASP A 23 -4.61 113.93 -44.49
N GLU A 24 -3.82 112.86 -44.43
CA GLU A 24 -2.95 112.56 -43.27
C GLU A 24 -1.50 113.05 -43.47
N ALA A 25 -1.00 113.84 -42.51
CA ALA A 25 0.28 114.54 -42.62
C ALA A 25 1.53 113.64 -42.55
N THR A 26 1.40 112.42 -42.03
CA THR A 26 2.48 111.42 -41.91
C THR A 26 1.96 110.04 -42.28
N PRO A 27 1.99 109.64 -43.57
CA PRO A 27 1.49 108.34 -44.00
C PRO A 27 2.19 107.18 -43.29
N ASN A 28 1.41 106.22 -42.79
CA ASN A 28 1.93 105.01 -42.12
C ASN A 28 2.51 103.95 -43.09
N GLY A 29 2.51 104.25 -44.39
CA GLY A 29 3.08 103.42 -45.46
C GLY A 29 3.24 104.16 -46.79
N VAL A 30 3.91 103.51 -47.76
CA VAL A 30 4.23 104.12 -49.07
C VAL A 30 2.98 104.43 -49.89
N MET A 31 1.92 103.65 -49.74
CA MET A 31 0.57 103.98 -50.20
C MET A 31 -0.37 103.91 -48.99
N HIS A 32 -0.98 105.03 -48.62
CA HIS A 32 -1.91 105.09 -47.49
C HIS A 32 -3.30 105.51 -48.00
N ILE A 33 -4.28 104.65 -47.77
CA ILE A 33 -5.71 104.91 -47.99
C ILE A 33 -6.35 105.01 -46.61
N SER A 34 -6.76 106.21 -46.21
CA SER A 34 -7.41 106.47 -44.92
C SER A 34 -8.78 107.11 -45.15
N GLU A 35 -9.84 106.47 -44.66
CA GLU A 35 -11.19 107.07 -44.62
C GLU A 35 -11.61 107.44 -43.17
N GLY A 36 -10.64 107.46 -42.25
CA GLY A 36 -10.81 107.83 -40.84
C GLY A 36 -9.93 107.00 -39.92
N SER A 37 -9.50 107.58 -38.79
CA SER A 37 -8.56 106.93 -37.87
C SER A 37 -9.11 105.63 -37.28
N ALA A 38 -8.29 104.58 -37.34
CA ALA A 38 -8.52 103.30 -36.66
C ALA A 38 -8.12 103.29 -35.15
N GLY A 39 -7.75 104.45 -34.60
CA GLY A 39 -7.29 104.61 -33.21
C GLY A 39 -5.77 104.74 -33.09
N SER A 40 -5.22 104.46 -31.90
CA SER A 40 -3.77 104.51 -31.65
C SER A 40 -3.15 103.12 -31.79
N TYR A 41 -2.20 102.98 -32.70
CA TYR A 41 -1.54 101.72 -33.04
C TYR A 41 -0.08 101.95 -33.46
N SER A 42 0.74 100.90 -33.46
CA SER A 42 2.10 100.93 -34.01
C SER A 42 2.24 99.88 -35.10
N MET A 43 2.46 100.34 -36.34
CA MET A 43 2.61 99.45 -37.50
C MET A 43 4.03 98.86 -37.58
N ASN A 44 4.15 97.65 -38.13
CA ASN A 44 5.45 97.04 -38.38
C ASN A 44 6.14 97.67 -39.60
N GLN A 45 7.03 98.63 -39.36
CA GLN A 45 7.67 99.46 -40.39
C GLN A 45 8.39 98.67 -41.51
N ALA A 46 8.66 97.37 -41.33
CA ALA A 46 9.29 96.53 -42.35
C ALA A 46 8.36 96.07 -43.49
N TYR A 47 7.02 96.19 -43.35
CA TYR A 47 6.07 95.55 -44.28
C TYR A 47 5.00 96.49 -44.89
N ASN A 48 4.98 97.78 -44.54
CA ASN A 48 3.85 98.68 -44.82
C ASN A 48 3.94 99.43 -46.17
N ASN A 49 4.00 98.71 -47.29
CA ASN A 49 3.95 99.38 -48.60
C ASN A 49 2.53 99.82 -48.98
N LEU A 50 1.49 99.12 -48.51
CA LEU A 50 0.09 99.50 -48.64
C LEU A 50 -0.57 99.44 -47.26
N VAL A 51 -1.13 100.55 -46.81
CA VAL A 51 -1.94 100.66 -45.60
C VAL A 51 -3.35 101.09 -46.01
N VAL A 52 -4.36 100.37 -45.50
CA VAL A 52 -5.77 100.71 -45.67
C VAL A 52 -6.40 100.78 -44.28
N GLU A 53 -6.82 101.97 -43.88
CA GLU A 53 -7.46 102.22 -42.59
C GLU A 53 -8.81 102.94 -42.74
N GLY A 54 -9.63 102.85 -41.69
CA GLY A 54 -10.96 103.40 -41.66
C GLY A 54 -11.60 103.15 -40.30
N SER A 55 -12.54 104.00 -39.92
CA SER A 55 -13.20 103.97 -38.60
C SER A 55 -14.38 102.99 -38.50
N ALA A 56 -14.70 102.24 -39.56
CA ALA A 56 -15.79 101.27 -39.59
C ALA A 56 -15.47 99.99 -40.38
N TYR A 57 -15.24 100.10 -41.70
CA TYR A 57 -15.08 98.94 -42.60
C TYR A 57 -13.91 99.08 -43.60
N PRO A 58 -12.65 99.30 -43.14
CA PRO A 58 -11.51 99.24 -44.05
C PRO A 58 -11.35 97.84 -44.65
N GLY A 59 -11.12 97.76 -45.96
CA GLY A 59 -11.01 96.48 -46.65
C GLY A 59 -10.47 96.60 -48.07
N VAL A 60 -10.07 95.47 -48.63
CA VAL A 60 -9.57 95.36 -50.01
C VAL A 60 -10.36 94.29 -50.74
N THR A 61 -11.02 94.66 -51.82
CA THR A 61 -11.86 93.76 -52.63
C THR A 61 -11.16 93.42 -53.94
N ALA A 62 -10.97 92.13 -54.20
CA ALA A 62 -10.48 91.62 -55.47
C ALA A 62 -11.57 90.77 -56.14
N ILE A 63 -12.06 91.21 -57.30
CA ILE A 63 -13.08 90.54 -58.10
C ILE A 63 -12.50 90.26 -59.48
N SER A 64 -12.74 89.07 -60.00
CA SER A 64 -12.45 88.69 -61.39
C SER A 64 -13.71 88.16 -62.07
N THR A 65 -13.62 87.89 -63.38
CA THR A 65 -14.67 87.16 -64.11
C THR A 65 -14.78 85.72 -63.64
N ASP A 66 -15.98 85.13 -63.70
CA ASP A 66 -16.19 83.71 -63.37
C ASP A 66 -15.22 82.80 -64.12
N GLY A 67 -14.79 81.72 -63.46
CA GLY A 67 -13.74 80.82 -63.96
C GLY A 67 -12.30 81.31 -63.74
N THR A 68 -12.11 82.57 -63.34
CA THR A 68 -10.79 83.19 -63.19
C THR A 68 -10.35 83.24 -61.71
N TRP A 69 -9.04 83.22 -61.48
CA TRP A 69 -8.48 83.42 -60.14
C TRP A 69 -8.35 84.90 -59.81
N SER A 70 -8.87 85.32 -58.66
CA SER A 70 -8.65 86.65 -58.05
C SER A 70 -8.09 86.49 -56.64
N GLY A 71 -7.15 87.36 -56.24
CA GLY A 71 -6.62 87.34 -54.88
C GLY A 71 -5.27 88.03 -54.73
N PHE A 72 -4.57 87.69 -53.65
CA PHE A 72 -3.28 88.27 -53.27
C PHE A 72 -2.15 87.26 -53.48
N VAL A 73 -1.05 87.73 -54.06
CA VAL A 73 0.15 86.94 -54.36
C VAL A 73 1.35 87.60 -53.70
N MET A 74 2.19 86.78 -53.08
CA MET A 74 3.44 87.15 -52.41
C MET A 74 4.59 86.43 -53.12
N GLY A 75 5.70 87.11 -53.36
CA GLY A 75 6.81 86.55 -54.11
C GLY A 75 8.10 87.35 -53.99
N SER A 76 9.10 86.93 -54.75
CA SER A 76 10.42 87.53 -54.88
C SER A 76 10.84 87.57 -56.36
N PRO A 77 11.93 88.25 -56.74
CA PRO A 77 12.44 88.22 -58.11
C PRO A 77 12.80 86.82 -58.64
N ALA A 78 13.06 85.85 -57.74
CA ALA A 78 13.38 84.47 -58.09
C ALA A 78 12.15 83.53 -58.09
N ASP A 79 11.07 83.92 -57.42
CA ASP A 79 9.81 83.19 -57.34
C ASP A 79 8.66 84.19 -57.19
N THR A 80 8.09 84.62 -58.33
CA THR A 80 7.10 85.70 -58.37
C THR A 80 5.74 85.32 -57.79
N HIS A 81 5.52 84.05 -57.43
CA HIS A 81 4.23 83.52 -56.98
C HIS A 81 4.34 82.62 -55.72
N ALA A 82 5.40 82.80 -54.93
CA ALA A 82 5.79 81.94 -53.81
C ALA A 82 4.65 81.58 -52.84
N GLY A 83 3.89 82.57 -52.38
CA GLY A 83 2.76 82.42 -51.45
C GLY A 83 1.51 83.10 -52.00
N ARG A 84 0.32 82.55 -51.70
CA ARG A 84 -0.93 83.02 -52.32
C ARG A 84 -2.16 82.84 -51.45
N ILE A 85 -3.10 83.78 -51.59
CA ILE A 85 -4.49 83.72 -51.12
C ILE A 85 -5.35 83.99 -52.36
N LEU A 86 -5.88 82.94 -52.99
CA LEU A 86 -6.65 83.06 -54.23
C LEU A 86 -8.08 82.53 -54.06
N TYR A 87 -9.02 83.11 -54.80
CA TYR A 87 -10.40 82.65 -54.94
C TYR A 87 -10.72 82.42 -56.42
N ASN A 88 -11.50 81.39 -56.72
CA ASN A 88 -12.09 81.16 -58.05
C ASN A 88 -13.54 80.66 -57.90
N ASN A 89 -14.45 81.18 -58.73
CA ASN A 89 -15.86 80.82 -58.74
C ASN A 89 -16.22 79.68 -59.72
N SER A 90 -15.23 79.02 -60.34
CA SER A 90 -15.48 77.97 -61.34
C SER A 90 -16.05 76.69 -60.72
N ALA A 91 -17.09 76.12 -61.34
CA ALA A 91 -17.55 74.75 -61.09
C ALA A 91 -16.55 73.66 -61.57
N SER A 92 -15.35 74.05 -61.98
CA SER A 92 -14.27 73.20 -62.49
C SER A 92 -13.00 73.26 -61.63
N GLY A 93 -13.10 73.69 -60.37
CA GLY A 93 -11.99 73.66 -59.41
C GLY A 93 -11.43 72.25 -59.20
N ASN A 94 -10.15 72.15 -58.85
CA ASN A 94 -9.47 70.85 -58.69
C ASN A 94 -9.98 70.06 -57.47
N ILE A 95 -10.73 70.70 -56.58
CA ILE A 95 -11.39 70.08 -55.43
C ILE A 95 -12.92 70.24 -55.59
N THR A 96 -13.55 69.19 -56.10
CA THR A 96 -15.00 68.92 -55.99
C THR A 96 -15.96 70.00 -56.54
N GLY A 97 -15.57 70.73 -57.59
CA GLY A 97 -16.52 71.36 -58.52
C GLY A 97 -17.37 72.52 -57.98
N GLY A 98 -16.86 73.30 -57.02
CA GLY A 98 -17.50 74.50 -56.50
C GLY A 98 -16.51 75.66 -56.32
N PRO A 99 -16.99 76.85 -55.91
CA PRO A 99 -16.14 78.00 -55.61
C PRO A 99 -15.13 77.66 -54.51
N GLU A 100 -13.84 77.91 -54.75
CA GLU A 100 -12.74 77.51 -53.86
C GLU A 100 -11.84 78.68 -53.46
N VAL A 101 -11.34 78.65 -52.21
CA VAL A 101 -10.29 79.55 -51.70
C VAL A 101 -9.03 78.74 -51.43
N TRP A 102 -7.91 79.16 -52.01
CA TRP A 102 -6.60 78.54 -51.82
C TRP A 102 -5.72 79.43 -50.95
N LEU A 103 -5.36 78.90 -49.78
CA LEU A 103 -4.26 79.38 -48.95
C LEU A 103 -3.07 78.45 -49.18
N GLY A 104 -1.93 78.94 -49.68
CA GLY A 104 -0.78 78.05 -49.86
C GLY A 104 0.43 78.67 -50.53
N THR A 105 1.38 77.80 -50.89
CA THR A 105 2.57 78.13 -51.68
C THR A 105 2.44 77.60 -53.11
N ALA A 106 3.18 78.20 -54.06
CA ALA A 106 3.35 77.68 -55.42
C ALA A 106 4.71 76.97 -55.63
N THR A 107 5.65 77.14 -54.69
CA THR A 107 6.99 76.55 -54.76
C THR A 107 7.02 75.10 -54.25
N ALA A 108 7.80 74.25 -54.92
CA ALA A 108 7.97 72.83 -54.58
C ALA A 108 8.62 72.57 -53.20
N ASN A 109 9.24 73.58 -52.58
CA ASN A 109 9.81 73.52 -51.23
C ASN A 109 9.08 74.44 -50.22
N GLY A 110 7.92 74.99 -50.60
CA GLY A 110 7.13 75.87 -49.74
C GLY A 110 6.39 75.11 -48.65
N ALA A 111 6.07 75.79 -47.55
CA ALA A 111 5.29 75.27 -46.43
C ALA A 111 4.25 76.31 -45.97
N ILE A 112 3.09 75.84 -45.50
CA ILE A 112 2.08 76.67 -44.85
C ILE A 112 2.31 76.59 -43.34
N VAL A 113 2.42 77.73 -42.67
CA VAL A 113 2.68 77.78 -41.22
C VAL A 113 1.61 78.63 -40.54
N PHE A 114 0.88 78.02 -39.61
CA PHE A 114 -0.02 78.73 -38.71
C PHE A 114 0.72 79.01 -37.40
N GLN A 115 0.93 80.29 -37.10
CA GLN A 115 1.59 80.74 -35.88
C GLN A 115 0.59 81.26 -34.85
N THR A 116 0.83 80.98 -33.58
CA THR A 116 0.09 81.54 -32.44
C THR A 116 1.08 81.95 -31.34
N ALA A 117 0.60 82.42 -30.19
CA ALA A 117 1.42 82.66 -28.99
C ALA A 117 2.75 83.41 -29.25
N ASN A 118 2.68 84.55 -29.96
CA ASN A 118 3.83 85.37 -30.36
C ASN A 118 4.81 84.66 -31.33
N GLY A 119 4.31 84.18 -32.47
CA GLY A 119 5.13 83.64 -33.57
C GLY A 119 5.50 82.15 -33.45
N VAL A 120 5.02 81.45 -32.43
CA VAL A 120 5.25 80.01 -32.24
C VAL A 120 4.44 79.22 -33.26
N GLN A 121 5.09 78.30 -33.98
CA GLN A 121 4.44 77.45 -34.98
C GLN A 121 3.50 76.44 -34.30
N ALA A 122 2.19 76.65 -34.44
CA ALA A 122 1.17 75.75 -33.91
C ALA A 122 0.84 74.60 -34.87
N MET A 123 0.84 74.88 -36.18
CA MET A 123 0.61 73.90 -37.23
C MET A 123 1.46 74.24 -38.46
N THR A 124 1.99 73.21 -39.12
CA THR A 124 2.78 73.30 -40.35
C THR A 124 2.21 72.33 -41.38
N ILE A 125 2.08 72.72 -42.64
CA ILE A 125 1.92 71.80 -43.77
C ILE A 125 3.19 71.92 -44.59
N ASP A 126 3.99 70.85 -44.65
CA ASP A 126 5.29 70.86 -45.32
C ASP A 126 5.17 70.69 -46.85
N SER A 127 6.31 70.79 -47.56
CA SER A 127 6.38 70.58 -49.01
C SER A 127 6.09 69.13 -49.45
N SER A 128 6.15 68.18 -48.52
CA SER A 128 5.76 66.78 -48.72
C SER A 128 4.27 66.53 -48.41
N GLN A 129 3.49 67.60 -48.17
CA GLN A 129 2.06 67.59 -47.85
C GLN A 129 1.72 66.95 -46.49
N ASN A 130 2.71 66.82 -45.60
CA ASN A 130 2.49 66.31 -44.25
C ASN A 130 2.02 67.43 -43.31
N VAL A 131 1.05 67.12 -42.45
CA VAL A 131 0.51 68.03 -41.42
C VAL A 131 1.25 67.83 -40.10
N GLY A 132 2.05 68.80 -39.68
CA GLY A 132 2.61 68.91 -38.33
C GLY A 132 1.71 69.72 -37.41
N ILE A 133 1.45 69.24 -36.19
CA ILE A 133 0.88 70.04 -35.09
C ILE A 133 1.89 70.09 -33.96
N ASN A 134 2.25 71.30 -33.51
CA ASN A 134 3.32 71.56 -32.54
C ASN A 134 4.70 70.98 -32.96
N THR A 135 4.93 70.84 -34.27
CA THR A 135 6.21 70.47 -34.90
C THR A 135 6.36 71.17 -36.26
N ASN A 136 7.61 71.41 -36.65
CA ASN A 136 8.01 72.02 -37.92
C ASN A 136 8.63 71.01 -38.91
N THR A 137 8.78 69.75 -38.49
CA THR A 137 9.37 68.65 -39.27
C THR A 137 8.45 67.42 -39.22
N PRO A 138 7.24 67.50 -39.80
CA PRO A 138 6.36 66.34 -39.90
C PRO A 138 6.98 65.27 -40.82
N ASN A 139 7.08 64.02 -40.33
CA ASN A 139 7.72 62.91 -41.05
C ASN A 139 6.72 61.79 -41.41
N ARG A 140 5.43 62.08 -41.25
CA ARG A 140 4.24 61.26 -41.52
C ARG A 140 3.09 62.22 -41.85
N GLY A 141 2.09 61.75 -42.60
CA GLY A 141 0.98 62.59 -43.09
C GLY A 141 0.25 63.42 -42.03
N LEU A 142 0.19 62.92 -40.79
CA LEU A 142 -0.15 63.71 -39.59
C LEU A 142 0.88 63.41 -38.48
N HIS A 143 1.65 64.42 -38.07
CA HIS A 143 2.61 64.34 -36.97
C HIS A 143 2.22 65.35 -35.88
N VAL A 144 1.63 64.87 -34.78
CA VAL A 144 1.31 65.68 -33.60
C VAL A 144 2.39 65.45 -32.54
N TYR A 145 3.15 66.49 -32.21
CA TYR A 145 4.32 66.37 -31.32
C TYR A 145 4.04 66.96 -29.94
N GLY A 146 4.36 66.22 -28.87
CA GLY A 146 4.20 66.69 -27.48
C GLY A 146 2.76 67.00 -27.05
N LYS A 147 1.75 66.55 -27.81
CA LYS A 147 0.30 66.71 -27.55
C LYS A 147 -0.42 65.41 -27.91
N TYR A 148 -1.52 65.12 -27.23
CA TYR A 148 -2.36 63.95 -27.53
C TYR A 148 -3.35 64.27 -28.65
N ILE A 149 -3.58 63.32 -29.56
CA ILE A 149 -4.68 63.38 -30.52
C ILE A 149 -5.94 62.87 -29.81
N ARG A 150 -6.93 63.74 -29.60
CA ARG A 150 -8.24 63.35 -29.08
C ARG A 150 -9.16 63.01 -30.24
N ILE A 151 -9.56 61.74 -30.35
CA ILE A 151 -10.51 61.24 -31.36
C ILE A 151 -11.75 60.74 -30.63
N GLY A 152 -12.87 61.42 -30.83
CA GLY A 152 -14.17 61.14 -30.21
C GLY A 152 -15.12 62.31 -30.44
N GLU A 153 -16.43 62.09 -30.37
CA GLU A 153 -17.41 63.15 -30.56
C GLU A 153 -17.38 64.21 -29.45
N HIS A 154 -17.96 65.37 -29.76
CA HIS A 154 -18.14 66.48 -28.82
C HIS A 154 -19.32 66.17 -27.87
N GLY A 155 -19.15 65.18 -26.99
CA GLY A 155 -19.95 65.03 -25.79
C GLY A 155 -19.59 66.12 -24.78
N THR A 156 -20.52 67.03 -24.49
CA THR A 156 -20.33 68.14 -23.54
C THR A 156 -19.95 67.61 -22.15
N TYR A 157 -18.92 68.21 -21.54
CA TYR A 157 -18.53 67.94 -20.16
C TYR A 157 -19.59 68.48 -19.19
N GLY A 158 -20.64 67.70 -18.90
CA GLY A 158 -21.62 68.04 -17.85
C GLY A 158 -23.12 67.80 -18.11
N SER A 159 -23.53 67.06 -19.15
CA SER A 159 -24.95 66.71 -19.37
C SER A 159 -25.16 65.23 -19.68
N THR A 160 -26.16 64.61 -19.04
CA THR A 160 -26.45 63.17 -19.07
C THR A 160 -26.63 62.59 -20.48
N PRO A 161 -25.97 61.46 -20.83
CA PRO A 161 -26.14 60.81 -22.13
C PRO A 161 -27.60 60.39 -22.40
N SER A 162 -28.10 60.65 -23.61
CA SER A 162 -29.39 60.13 -24.06
C SER A 162 -29.31 58.61 -24.31
N SER A 163 -30.18 57.85 -23.66
CA SER A 163 -30.07 56.40 -23.45
C SER A 163 -30.38 55.50 -24.66
N SER A 164 -29.89 55.78 -25.87
CA SER A 164 -30.21 54.95 -27.05
C SER A 164 -29.22 54.98 -28.24
N VAL A 165 -28.03 55.57 -28.12
CA VAL A 165 -27.02 55.59 -29.21
C VAL A 165 -25.71 54.99 -28.71
N GLU A 166 -25.12 54.05 -29.46
CA GLU A 166 -23.81 53.49 -29.13
C GLU A 166 -22.71 54.52 -29.41
N GLU A 167 -22.19 55.14 -28.35
CA GLU A 167 -21.16 56.17 -28.43
C GLU A 167 -19.77 55.51 -28.54
N PHE A 168 -19.13 55.65 -29.72
CA PHE A 168 -17.81 55.08 -29.99
C PHE A 168 -16.72 56.15 -30.05
N ALA A 169 -15.69 56.01 -29.22
CA ALA A 169 -14.38 56.57 -29.52
C ALA A 169 -13.50 55.46 -30.12
N ARG A 170 -13.33 55.46 -31.45
CA ARG A 170 -12.52 54.47 -32.18
C ARG A 170 -11.31 55.10 -32.85
N ILE A 171 -10.15 54.46 -32.71
CA ILE A 171 -9.05 54.59 -33.67
C ILE A 171 -9.13 53.36 -34.56
N GLU A 172 -9.58 53.57 -35.79
CA GLU A 172 -9.60 52.55 -36.83
C GLU A 172 -8.39 52.73 -37.73
N LEU A 173 -7.52 51.73 -37.76
CA LEU A 173 -6.41 51.68 -38.72
C LEU A 173 -6.78 50.65 -39.78
N ILE A 174 -7.14 51.15 -40.96
CA ILE A 174 -7.46 50.36 -42.15
C ILE A 174 -6.18 50.22 -42.97
N SER A 175 -5.71 48.99 -43.19
CA SER A 175 -4.71 48.71 -44.22
C SER A 175 -5.37 48.08 -45.45
N ASN A 176 -5.17 48.72 -46.59
CA ASN A 176 -5.64 48.23 -47.88
C ASN A 176 -4.60 47.24 -48.41
N ALA A 177 -4.81 45.96 -48.18
CA ALA A 177 -3.98 44.87 -48.69
C ALA A 177 -4.64 44.17 -49.87
N ASN A 178 -3.84 43.51 -50.72
CA ASN A 178 -4.30 42.75 -51.89
C ASN A 178 -5.24 41.57 -51.54
N SER A 179 -5.37 41.22 -50.26
CA SER A 179 -6.22 40.14 -49.75
C SER A 179 -7.47 40.62 -49.00
N GLY A 180 -7.77 41.92 -49.05
CA GLY A 180 -8.89 42.56 -48.33
C GLY A 180 -8.44 43.60 -47.32
N ASN A 181 -9.39 44.39 -46.84
CA ASN A 181 -9.13 45.46 -45.87
C ASN A 181 -8.97 44.87 -44.47
N VAL A 182 -7.79 45.05 -43.85
CA VAL A 182 -7.60 44.72 -42.44
C VAL A 182 -8.05 45.92 -41.62
N GLN A 183 -9.23 45.82 -41.01
CA GLN A 183 -9.71 46.79 -40.03
C GLN A 183 -9.24 46.36 -38.64
N SER A 184 -8.27 47.08 -38.10
CA SER A 184 -7.86 46.97 -36.70
C SER A 184 -8.49 48.10 -35.88
N VAL A 185 -8.98 47.77 -34.68
CA VAL A 185 -9.65 48.71 -33.79
C VAL A 185 -8.99 48.74 -32.41
N LEU A 186 -8.71 49.95 -31.94
CA LEU A 186 -8.63 50.27 -30.52
C LEU A 186 -9.82 51.18 -30.21
N GLN A 187 -10.77 50.67 -29.44
CA GLN A 187 -12.04 51.34 -29.20
C GLN A 187 -12.44 51.32 -27.72
N CYS A 188 -12.92 52.45 -27.22
CA CYS A 188 -13.65 52.49 -25.96
C CYS A 188 -15.14 52.29 -26.29
N ARG A 189 -15.75 51.21 -25.81
CA ARG A 189 -17.20 51.01 -25.87
C ARG A 189 -17.82 51.33 -24.52
N ASN A 190 -19.00 51.94 -24.55
CA ASN A 190 -19.87 52.09 -23.40
C ASN A 190 -21.32 51.79 -23.79
N SER A 191 -21.64 50.52 -23.99
CA SER A 191 -23.03 50.04 -24.09
C SER A 191 -23.34 49.12 -22.90
N GLY A 192 -24.62 48.93 -22.58
CA GLY A 192 -25.07 48.19 -21.38
C GLY A 192 -24.67 46.70 -21.30
N THR A 193 -23.91 46.20 -22.28
CA THR A 193 -23.34 44.84 -22.32
C THR A 193 -21.80 44.86 -22.41
N TYR A 194 -21.20 45.96 -22.90
CA TYR A 194 -19.76 46.09 -23.08
C TYR A 194 -19.28 47.52 -22.74
N SER A 195 -18.90 47.73 -21.47
CA SER A 195 -18.20 48.93 -21.01
C SER A 195 -16.71 48.62 -20.84
N GLY A 196 -15.85 49.16 -21.70
CA GLY A 196 -14.39 48.95 -21.60
C GLY A 196 -13.60 49.26 -22.87
N VAL A 197 -12.27 49.18 -22.75
CA VAL A 197 -11.33 49.27 -23.87
C VAL A 197 -11.26 47.91 -24.56
N GLN A 198 -11.48 47.89 -25.88
CA GLN A 198 -11.39 46.70 -26.71
C GLN A 198 -10.25 46.87 -27.74
N LEU A 199 -9.43 45.83 -27.87
CA LEU A 199 -8.40 45.68 -28.90
C LEU A 199 -8.79 44.48 -29.77
N GLY A 200 -8.86 44.65 -31.09
CA GLY A 200 -9.09 43.52 -31.99
C GLY A 200 -9.30 43.91 -33.45
N THR A 201 -9.97 43.01 -34.18
CA THR A 201 -10.38 43.17 -35.58
C THR A 201 -11.90 43.06 -35.69
N THR A 202 -12.48 43.76 -36.66
CA THR A 202 -13.92 43.66 -37.02
C THR A 202 -14.15 42.87 -38.31
N SER A 203 -13.12 42.19 -38.78
CA SER A 203 -13.05 41.43 -40.03
C SER A 203 -12.46 40.04 -39.75
N THR A 204 -12.45 39.14 -40.73
CA THR A 204 -11.93 37.76 -40.60
C THR A 204 -10.40 37.69 -40.58
N HIS A 205 -9.77 38.49 -39.72
CA HIS A 205 -8.32 38.63 -39.58
C HIS A 205 -7.91 38.45 -38.12
N ASP A 206 -6.77 37.81 -37.90
CA ASP A 206 -6.25 37.52 -36.56
C ASP A 206 -5.79 38.77 -35.81
N VAL A 207 -5.89 38.74 -34.48
CA VAL A 207 -5.22 39.70 -33.59
C VAL A 207 -3.88 39.12 -33.18
N ARG A 208 -2.76 39.76 -33.57
CA ARG A 208 -1.41 39.24 -33.33
C ARG A 208 -0.57 40.19 -32.48
N PHE A 209 0.08 39.64 -31.46
CA PHE A 209 1.11 40.30 -30.68
C PHE A 209 2.47 39.91 -31.25
N LEU A 210 3.19 40.90 -31.79
CA LEU A 210 4.44 40.71 -32.51
C LEU A 210 5.65 41.13 -31.66
N THR A 211 6.72 40.34 -31.66
CA THR A 211 8.07 40.82 -31.27
C THR A 211 9.08 40.38 -32.32
N ASN A 212 10.02 41.27 -32.67
CA ASN A 212 10.99 41.06 -33.75
C ASN A 212 10.33 40.56 -35.07
N ASN A 213 9.22 41.20 -35.47
CA ASN A 213 8.40 40.83 -36.63
C ASN A 213 7.85 39.39 -36.65
N SER A 214 7.83 38.69 -35.50
CA SER A 214 7.30 37.33 -35.36
C SER A 214 6.10 37.31 -34.41
N ALA A 215 5.08 36.51 -34.74
CA ALA A 215 3.89 36.33 -33.90
C ALA A 215 4.23 35.51 -32.64
N ARG A 216 4.08 36.15 -31.48
CA ARG A 216 4.26 35.50 -30.16
C ARG A 216 2.95 35.06 -29.56
N MET A 217 1.88 35.81 -29.80
CA MET A 217 0.51 35.40 -29.49
C MET A 217 -0.40 35.74 -30.66
N THR A 218 -1.30 34.83 -31.00
CA THR A 218 -2.28 34.94 -32.07
C THR A 218 -3.64 34.61 -31.49
N LEU A 219 -4.61 35.53 -31.52
CA LEU A 219 -6.03 35.18 -31.47
C LEU A 219 -6.49 35.08 -32.93
N ASP A 220 -6.75 33.86 -33.40
CA ASP A 220 -7.13 33.66 -34.80
C ASP A 220 -8.56 34.14 -35.09
N SER A 221 -8.88 34.33 -36.37
CA SER A 221 -10.23 34.71 -36.81
C SER A 221 -11.36 33.73 -36.46
N THR A 222 -11.04 32.54 -35.91
CA THR A 222 -12.01 31.56 -35.38
C THR A 222 -12.16 31.60 -33.86
N GLY A 223 -11.37 32.44 -33.17
CA GLY A 223 -11.42 32.63 -31.71
C GLY A 223 -10.44 31.77 -30.91
N LYS A 224 -9.47 31.11 -31.55
CA LYS A 224 -8.47 30.27 -30.87
C LYS A 224 -7.21 31.07 -30.50
N ILE A 225 -6.62 30.77 -29.35
CA ILE A 225 -5.38 31.40 -28.87
C ILE A 225 -4.18 30.49 -29.18
N GLY A 226 -3.27 30.95 -30.02
CA GLY A 226 -1.96 30.35 -30.26
C GLY A 226 -0.85 31.15 -29.57
N VAL A 227 0.04 30.48 -28.83
CA VAL A 227 1.29 31.08 -28.33
C VAL A 227 2.44 30.47 -29.12
N ASN A 228 3.25 31.34 -29.74
CA ASN A 228 4.34 30.99 -30.65
C ASN A 228 3.89 30.09 -31.84
N THR A 229 2.63 30.28 -32.27
CA THR A 229 2.05 29.72 -33.50
C THR A 229 1.02 30.69 -34.09
N THR A 230 0.88 30.68 -35.42
CA THR A 230 -0.15 31.43 -36.17
C THR A 230 -1.31 30.56 -36.64
N SER A 231 -1.28 29.26 -36.33
CA SER A 231 -2.30 28.29 -36.76
C SER A 231 -2.66 27.37 -35.59
N PRO A 232 -3.37 27.88 -34.57
CA PRO A 232 -3.79 27.10 -33.42
C PRO A 232 -4.77 25.98 -33.82
N THR A 233 -4.43 24.74 -33.49
CA THR A 233 -5.28 23.57 -33.78
C THR A 233 -6.38 23.44 -32.73
N ALA A 234 -6.05 23.65 -31.46
CA ALA A 234 -6.97 23.69 -30.32
C ALA A 234 -7.34 25.13 -29.88
N LEU A 235 -8.33 25.28 -28.98
CA LEU A 235 -8.74 26.57 -28.42
C LEU A 235 -7.58 27.35 -27.75
N MET A 236 -6.64 26.63 -27.15
CA MET A 236 -5.37 27.15 -26.66
C MET A 236 -4.25 26.21 -27.14
N HIS A 237 -3.35 26.73 -27.99
CA HIS A 237 -2.22 25.98 -28.54
C HIS A 237 -0.91 26.66 -28.13
N LEU A 238 -0.20 26.06 -27.17
CA LEU A 238 1.17 26.45 -26.80
C LEU A 238 2.15 25.67 -27.69
N ASN A 239 2.90 26.35 -28.54
CA ASN A 239 3.82 25.72 -29.49
C ASN A 239 5.28 26.09 -29.17
N ASN A 240 6.01 25.23 -28.46
CA ASN A 240 7.46 25.33 -28.32
C ASN A 240 8.11 24.08 -28.94
N PRO A 241 8.91 24.21 -30.03
CA PRO A 241 9.55 23.08 -30.68
C PRO A 241 10.91 22.69 -30.08
N ILE A 242 11.39 23.40 -29.04
CA ILE A 242 12.72 23.17 -28.43
C ILE A 242 12.58 22.64 -26.99
N ASP A 243 11.69 23.22 -26.19
CA ASP A 243 11.41 22.78 -24.81
C ASP A 243 9.93 22.40 -24.63
N ILE A 244 9.62 21.80 -23.49
CA ILE A 244 8.25 21.47 -23.04
C ILE A 244 7.35 22.72 -23.13
N PRO A 245 6.28 22.73 -23.95
CA PRO A 245 5.27 23.77 -23.89
C PRO A 245 4.48 23.62 -22.58
N ALA A 246 4.86 24.39 -21.57
CA ALA A 246 4.28 24.36 -20.24
C ALA A 246 3.39 25.59 -19.96
N ILE A 247 2.30 25.37 -19.22
CA ILE A 247 1.65 26.45 -18.46
C ILE A 247 2.41 26.56 -17.13
N HIS A 248 3.03 27.72 -16.91
CA HIS A 248 3.80 28.01 -15.72
C HIS A 248 2.91 28.70 -14.67
N LEU A 249 2.79 28.10 -13.49
CA LEU A 249 1.98 28.59 -12.37
C LEU A 249 2.89 28.97 -11.20
N SER A 250 3.23 30.25 -11.12
CA SER A 250 4.13 30.77 -10.09
C SER A 250 3.41 31.41 -8.92
N SER A 251 4.04 31.37 -7.76
CA SER A 251 3.70 32.18 -6.58
C SER A 251 4.95 32.94 -6.14
N VAL A 252 4.79 34.00 -5.34
CA VAL A 252 5.84 35.00 -5.09
C VAL A 252 7.08 34.53 -4.30
N SER A 253 7.19 33.24 -3.96
CA SER A 253 8.34 32.67 -3.24
C SER A 253 8.45 31.15 -3.37
N ASP A 254 9.22 30.71 -4.37
CA ASP A 254 9.96 29.43 -4.40
C ASP A 254 9.17 28.11 -4.33
N SER A 255 8.29 27.88 -5.31
CA SER A 255 8.07 26.58 -5.96
C SER A 255 7.01 26.76 -7.05
N GLU A 256 7.43 26.73 -8.32
CA GLU A 256 6.54 27.00 -9.44
C GLU A 256 6.00 25.69 -10.01
N GLY A 257 4.68 25.52 -9.93
CA GLY A 257 4.00 24.35 -10.48
C GLY A 257 3.89 24.49 -11.99
N SER A 258 4.21 23.43 -12.73
CA SER A 258 4.09 23.45 -14.19
C SER A 258 3.35 22.22 -14.71
N ILE A 259 2.48 22.47 -15.68
CA ILE A 259 1.73 21.46 -16.42
C ILE A 259 2.24 21.51 -17.86
N GLY A 260 2.85 20.42 -18.34
CA GLY A 260 3.48 20.39 -19.65
C GLY A 260 3.45 19.01 -20.31
N TYR A 261 3.51 19.02 -21.64
CA TYR A 261 3.72 17.81 -22.44
C TYR A 261 5.20 17.66 -22.77
N SER A 262 5.81 16.55 -22.34
CA SER A 262 7.18 16.20 -22.66
C SER A 262 7.38 16.12 -24.18
N ALA A 263 8.61 16.33 -24.66
CA ALA A 263 8.99 16.09 -26.06
C ALA A 263 8.83 14.62 -26.53
N THR A 264 8.40 13.73 -25.63
CA THR A 264 8.09 12.31 -25.85
C THR A 264 6.58 12.00 -25.69
N ASP A 265 5.72 13.00 -25.93
CA ASP A 265 4.25 12.93 -25.83
C ASP A 265 3.69 12.49 -24.45
N SER A 266 4.53 12.48 -23.41
CA SER A 266 4.13 12.15 -22.04
C SER A 266 3.53 13.39 -21.34
N PHE A 267 2.40 13.23 -20.64
CA PHE A 267 1.86 14.28 -19.77
C PHE A 267 2.70 14.35 -18.49
N THR A 268 3.23 15.51 -18.14
CA THR A 268 4.16 15.67 -17.01
C THR A 268 3.72 16.75 -16.04
N LEU A 269 3.91 16.46 -14.75
CA LEU A 269 3.81 17.40 -13.64
C LEU A 269 5.17 17.50 -12.96
N GLY A 270 5.60 18.71 -12.67
CA GLY A 270 6.92 18.96 -12.09
C GLY A 270 7.08 20.34 -11.48
N THR A 271 8.25 20.54 -10.90
CA THR A 271 8.69 21.80 -10.30
C THR A 271 9.66 22.49 -11.25
N TYR A 272 9.44 23.77 -11.53
CA TYR A 272 10.40 24.63 -12.19
C TYR A 272 11.11 25.50 -11.13
N ASP A 273 12.43 25.66 -11.24
CA ASP A 273 13.29 26.38 -10.27
C ASP A 273 13.78 27.75 -10.79
N GLY A 274 13.17 28.24 -11.88
CA GLY A 274 13.64 29.41 -12.63
C GLY A 274 14.56 29.06 -13.81
N SER A 275 15.18 27.87 -13.83
CA SER A 275 16.13 27.43 -14.87
C SER A 275 15.81 26.06 -15.49
N THR A 276 15.30 25.11 -14.72
CA THR A 276 15.18 23.70 -15.09
C THR A 276 13.84 23.12 -14.64
N PHE A 277 13.16 22.42 -15.54
CA PHE A 277 11.99 21.61 -15.16
C PHE A 277 12.44 20.27 -14.58
N THR A 278 12.04 19.99 -13.34
CA THR A 278 12.23 18.68 -12.70
C THR A 278 10.91 17.93 -12.68
N GLU A 279 10.83 16.86 -13.47
CA GLU A 279 9.68 15.95 -13.49
C GLU A 279 9.47 15.32 -12.10
N LYS A 280 8.21 15.24 -11.65
CA LYS A 280 7.82 14.58 -10.38
C LYS A 280 6.82 13.44 -10.61
N MET A 281 5.94 13.61 -11.59
CA MET A 281 4.98 12.61 -12.04
C MET A 281 4.84 12.68 -13.55
N ARG A 282 4.72 11.52 -14.20
CA ARG A 282 4.36 11.39 -15.62
C ARG A 282 3.19 10.45 -15.83
N ILE A 283 2.48 10.66 -16.93
CA ILE A 283 1.70 9.65 -17.64
C ILE A 283 2.38 9.49 -19.00
N ASP A 284 2.88 8.30 -19.30
CA ASP A 284 3.57 8.03 -20.55
C ASP A 284 2.59 7.79 -21.73
N THR A 285 3.12 7.43 -22.90
CA THR A 285 2.32 7.17 -24.11
C THR A 285 1.57 5.83 -24.08
N ALA A 286 1.90 4.92 -23.16
CA ALA A 286 1.13 3.71 -22.89
C ALA A 286 0.00 3.94 -21.86
N GLY A 287 -0.02 5.11 -21.20
CA GLY A 287 -0.97 5.46 -20.15
C GLY A 287 -0.54 5.01 -18.76
N GLU A 288 0.74 4.69 -18.56
CA GLU A 288 1.30 4.28 -17.28
C GLU A 288 1.73 5.48 -16.44
N VAL A 289 1.43 5.44 -15.15
CA VAL A 289 1.75 6.51 -14.19
C VAL A 289 3.11 6.25 -13.55
N GLY A 290 4.09 7.11 -13.85
CA GLY A 290 5.38 7.13 -13.18
C GLY A 290 5.43 8.20 -12.09
N ILE A 291 5.89 7.86 -10.87
CA ILE A 291 6.23 8.81 -9.82
C ILE A 291 7.69 8.54 -9.41
N GLY A 292 8.55 9.54 -9.55
CA GLY A 292 10.01 9.38 -9.33
C GLY A 292 10.77 8.58 -10.41
N THR A 293 10.07 8.02 -11.41
CA THR A 293 10.67 7.36 -12.58
C THR A 293 10.21 7.97 -13.90
N THR A 294 11.13 8.09 -14.86
CA THR A 294 10.84 8.49 -16.24
C THR A 294 10.44 7.32 -17.14
N ALA A 295 10.64 6.08 -16.67
CA ALA A 295 10.26 4.84 -17.35
C ALA A 295 9.39 4.00 -16.39
N PRO A 296 8.06 4.24 -16.34
CA PRO A 296 7.15 3.26 -15.77
C PRO A 296 7.27 1.93 -16.54
N GLY A 297 7.03 0.83 -15.83
CA GLY A 297 6.97 -0.53 -16.41
C GLY A 297 5.77 -1.31 -15.86
N ALA A 298 4.78 -0.56 -15.39
CA ALA A 298 3.55 -0.98 -14.78
C ALA A 298 2.62 0.25 -14.69
N ARG A 299 1.30 0.00 -14.75
CA ARG A 299 0.24 1.03 -14.74
C ARG A 299 0.40 2.12 -13.67
N LEU A 300 0.97 1.77 -12.52
CA LEU A 300 1.49 2.72 -11.53
C LEU A 300 2.86 2.20 -11.08
N HIS A 301 3.92 2.94 -11.40
CA HIS A 301 5.28 2.67 -10.95
C HIS A 301 5.75 3.85 -10.08
N VAL A 302 5.85 3.62 -8.77
CA VAL A 302 6.43 4.57 -7.82
C VAL A 302 7.83 4.11 -7.48
N ALA A 303 8.84 4.90 -7.81
CA ALA A 303 10.24 4.59 -7.59
C ALA A 303 10.93 5.76 -6.89
N GLU A 304 11.37 5.53 -5.65
CA GLU A 304 12.14 6.48 -4.84
C GLU A 304 13.21 5.69 -4.07
N ALA A 305 14.38 6.30 -3.88
CA ALA A 305 15.59 5.59 -3.45
C ALA A 305 15.84 5.64 -1.93
N SER A 306 15.21 6.58 -1.22
CA SER A 306 15.56 6.89 0.17
C SER A 306 14.38 7.32 1.05
N SER A 307 13.15 6.95 0.71
CA SER A 307 11.94 7.35 1.44
C SER A 307 10.77 6.37 1.29
N GLU A 308 9.76 6.53 2.14
CA GLU A 308 8.49 5.80 2.08
C GLU A 308 7.85 5.95 0.69
N GLN A 309 7.84 4.90 -0.13
CA GLN A 309 7.36 4.94 -1.50
C GLN A 309 5.83 5.12 -1.58
N LEU A 310 5.08 4.43 -0.71
CA LEU A 310 3.62 4.50 -0.70
C LEU A 310 3.07 4.34 0.72
N ARG A 311 2.51 5.43 1.27
CA ARG A 311 1.74 5.37 2.52
C ARG A 311 0.24 5.30 2.24
N LEU A 312 -0.38 4.18 2.63
CA LEU A 312 -1.83 4.04 2.68
C LEU A 312 -2.29 4.08 4.13
N ALA A 313 -2.99 5.14 4.52
CA ALA A 313 -3.48 5.34 5.87
C ALA A 313 -4.96 5.75 5.87
N HIS A 314 -5.74 5.19 6.79
CA HIS A 314 -7.14 5.56 7.01
C HIS A 314 -7.42 5.62 8.52
N THR A 315 -8.21 6.59 8.97
CA THR A 315 -8.41 6.87 10.41
C THR A 315 -9.53 6.07 11.07
N THR A 316 -10.56 5.62 10.32
CA THR A 316 -11.73 4.92 10.87
C THR A 316 -12.15 3.60 10.19
N ASN A 317 -11.46 3.17 9.13
CA ASN A 317 -11.77 2.00 8.29
C ASN A 317 -10.48 1.25 7.92
N TYR A 318 -10.60 0.11 7.24
CA TYR A 318 -9.48 -0.61 6.68
C TYR A 318 -8.96 0.03 5.38
N VAL A 319 -7.65 -0.12 5.14
CA VAL A 319 -7.05 0.03 3.81
C VAL A 319 -7.21 -1.32 3.10
N SER A 320 -7.57 -1.29 1.81
CA SER A 320 -7.67 -2.49 0.97
C SER A 320 -6.64 -2.42 -0.16
N LEU A 321 -5.86 -3.49 -0.29
CA LEU A 321 -5.08 -3.82 -1.47
C LEU A 321 -5.69 -5.10 -2.03
N GLY A 322 -6.15 -5.06 -3.28
CA GLY A 322 -6.87 -6.17 -3.91
C GLY A 322 -6.35 -6.45 -5.31
N CYS A 323 -6.12 -7.73 -5.59
CA CYS A 323 -5.85 -8.25 -6.92
C CYS A 323 -7.17 -8.69 -7.60
N THR A 324 -7.15 -8.89 -8.93
CA THR A 324 -8.30 -9.45 -9.66
C THR A 324 -8.12 -10.98 -9.79
N SER A 325 -9.19 -11.72 -10.10
CA SER A 325 -9.16 -13.18 -10.20
C SER A 325 -8.02 -13.68 -11.11
N GLY A 326 -7.16 -14.55 -10.60
CA GLY A 326 -6.04 -15.15 -11.34
C GLY A 326 -4.70 -14.44 -11.20
N THR A 327 -4.57 -13.50 -10.26
CA THR A 327 -3.30 -12.83 -9.89
C THR A 327 -3.17 -12.75 -8.38
N ASP A 328 -1.97 -12.94 -7.84
CA ASP A 328 -1.71 -12.82 -6.40
C ASP A 328 -1.40 -11.37 -6.01
N LEU A 329 -1.66 -11.02 -4.75
CA LEU A 329 -1.10 -9.81 -4.14
C LEU A 329 0.29 -10.15 -3.61
N GLU A 330 1.31 -9.91 -4.42
CA GLU A 330 2.70 -10.06 -3.99
C GLU A 330 3.15 -8.88 -3.12
N ILE A 331 3.52 -9.15 -1.88
CA ILE A 331 4.19 -8.21 -0.98
C ILE A 331 5.56 -8.81 -0.66
N THR A 332 6.60 -8.34 -1.35
CA THR A 332 7.95 -8.90 -1.31
C THR A 332 9.00 -7.83 -1.00
N SER A 333 10.10 -8.23 -0.36
CA SER A 333 11.31 -7.42 -0.21
C SER A 333 12.35 -7.85 -1.27
N ASN A 334 12.86 -6.89 -2.03
CA ASN A 334 13.76 -7.14 -3.16
C ASN A 334 15.25 -7.01 -2.78
N SER A 335 15.65 -7.56 -1.62
CA SER A 335 17.05 -7.55 -1.19
C SER A 335 17.47 -8.87 -0.57
N ASP A 336 18.71 -9.29 -0.84
CA ASP A 336 19.34 -10.49 -0.27
C ASP A 336 19.80 -10.30 1.20
N THR A 337 19.37 -9.21 1.86
CA THR A 337 19.88 -8.80 3.18
C THR A 337 18.77 -8.34 4.13
N ASP A 338 18.27 -9.27 4.95
CA ASP A 338 17.47 -9.04 6.18
C ASP A 338 16.21 -8.14 6.10
N ASP A 339 15.74 -7.76 4.91
CA ASP A 339 14.51 -6.96 4.76
C ASP A 339 13.25 -7.79 5.05
N SER A 340 12.51 -7.39 6.07
CA SER A 340 11.30 -8.06 6.55
C SER A 340 10.01 -7.33 6.16
N VAL A 341 9.06 -8.06 5.58
CA VAL A 341 7.68 -7.58 5.38
C VAL A 341 6.96 -7.58 6.72
N ASN A 342 6.95 -6.43 7.40
CA ASN A 342 6.38 -6.27 8.73
C ASN A 342 4.89 -5.86 8.65
N LEU A 343 4.00 -6.74 9.12
CA LEU A 343 2.55 -6.46 9.22
C LEU A 343 2.17 -6.00 10.64
N TYR A 344 2.30 -4.70 10.92
CA TYR A 344 1.90 -4.08 12.18
C TYR A 344 0.38 -3.93 12.30
N MET A 345 -0.34 -5.04 12.52
CA MET A 345 -1.79 -5.09 12.64
C MET A 345 -2.28 -6.02 13.75
N ASN A 346 -3.47 -5.73 14.29
CA ASN A 346 -4.06 -6.50 15.39
C ASN A 346 -4.34 -7.98 15.01
N GLN A 347 -4.62 -8.24 13.73
CA GLN A 347 -4.83 -9.56 13.17
C GLN A 347 -4.37 -9.59 11.71
N VAL A 348 -3.57 -10.60 11.34
CA VAL A 348 -3.38 -11.00 9.94
C VAL A 348 -4.46 -12.03 9.62
N ARG A 349 -5.34 -11.73 8.66
CA ARG A 349 -6.42 -12.65 8.24
C ARG A 349 -6.23 -13.05 6.78
N ILE A 350 -6.07 -14.34 6.56
CA ILE A 350 -6.13 -14.94 5.22
C ILE A 350 -7.46 -15.68 5.14
N SER A 351 -8.24 -15.41 4.10
CA SER A 351 -9.56 -16.00 3.87
C SER A 351 -9.80 -16.04 2.37
N ASP A 352 -10.01 -17.25 1.83
CA ASP A 352 -10.64 -17.38 0.51
C ASP A 352 -12.16 -17.16 0.66
N SER A 353 -12.79 -16.71 -0.42
CA SER A 353 -14.26 -16.62 -0.57
C SER A 353 -14.82 -17.67 -1.54
N GLY A 354 -13.95 -18.43 -2.20
CA GLY A 354 -14.27 -19.56 -3.07
C GLY A 354 -14.21 -20.92 -2.37
N THR A 355 -13.94 -21.95 -3.17
CA THR A 355 -13.77 -23.35 -2.72
C THR A 355 -12.30 -23.75 -2.54
N GLY A 356 -11.38 -22.77 -2.54
CA GLY A 356 -9.95 -22.99 -2.40
C GLY A 356 -9.47 -22.88 -0.95
N SER A 357 -8.27 -23.40 -0.69
CA SER A 357 -7.62 -23.29 0.62
C SER A 357 -6.87 -21.96 0.72
N GLY A 358 -7.34 -21.08 1.61
CA GLY A 358 -6.64 -19.84 1.97
C GLY A 358 -5.40 -20.13 2.84
N ASN A 359 -4.29 -20.49 2.20
CA ASN A 359 -3.07 -20.92 2.90
C ASN A 359 -2.13 -19.75 3.24
N LEU A 360 -1.63 -19.73 4.48
CA LEU A 360 -0.49 -18.90 4.87
C LEU A 360 0.82 -19.66 4.61
N TYR A 361 1.50 -19.35 3.51
CA TYR A 361 2.82 -19.93 3.23
C TYR A 361 3.91 -19.14 3.97
N MET A 362 4.59 -19.78 4.92
CA MET A 362 5.73 -19.21 5.65
C MET A 362 6.97 -20.05 5.39
N GLY A 363 7.77 -19.68 4.39
CA GLY A 363 9.03 -20.36 4.08
C GLY A 363 9.97 -19.47 3.27
N SER A 364 11.28 -19.62 3.50
CA SER A 364 12.31 -19.04 2.63
C SER A 364 13.04 -20.18 1.90
N SER A 365 13.67 -19.87 0.76
CA SER A 365 14.42 -20.84 -0.05
C SER A 365 15.68 -21.42 0.62
N GLY A 366 16.07 -20.93 1.80
CA GLY A 366 17.26 -21.41 2.52
C GLY A 366 17.12 -21.55 4.05
N ASN A 367 15.96 -21.24 4.65
CA ASN A 367 15.73 -21.38 6.09
C ASN A 367 14.23 -21.48 6.42
N GLY A 368 13.89 -22.31 7.41
CA GLY A 368 12.49 -22.57 7.77
C GLY A 368 11.75 -21.32 8.27
N GLY A 369 10.52 -21.12 7.80
CA GLY A 369 9.66 -20.06 8.31
C GLY A 369 9.28 -20.33 9.76
N ASN A 370 9.51 -19.35 10.64
CA ASN A 370 9.24 -19.50 12.06
C ASN A 370 8.02 -18.66 12.45
N ILE A 371 7.00 -19.27 13.05
CA ILE A 371 6.01 -18.54 13.86
C ILE A 371 6.67 -18.30 15.22
N ARG A 372 6.84 -17.03 15.62
CA ARG A 372 7.45 -16.64 16.91
C ARG A 372 6.54 -15.67 17.63
N ASP A 373 6.26 -15.94 18.90
CA ASP A 373 5.61 -15.01 19.83
C ASP A 373 6.65 -14.51 20.84
N GLY A 374 6.67 -13.20 21.11
CA GLY A 374 7.61 -12.56 22.02
C GLY A 374 7.20 -12.61 23.50
N GLY A 375 6.01 -13.12 23.84
CA GLY A 375 5.55 -13.18 25.23
C GLY A 375 4.34 -14.07 25.53
N GLY A 376 3.74 -14.72 24.52
CA GLY A 376 2.57 -15.59 24.66
C GLY A 376 2.74 -17.00 24.09
N ALA A 377 1.65 -17.76 24.10
CA ALA A 377 1.58 -19.09 23.50
C ALA A 377 1.03 -18.99 22.07
N ILE A 378 1.79 -19.51 21.11
CA ILE A 378 1.36 -19.63 19.71
C ILE A 378 0.14 -20.58 19.65
N ARG A 379 -1.00 -20.05 19.20
CA ARG A 379 -2.23 -20.83 19.01
C ARG A 379 -2.43 -21.14 17.54
N ILE A 380 -2.13 -22.37 17.13
CA ILE A 380 -2.51 -22.90 15.82
C ILE A 380 -3.85 -23.61 16.01
N ALA A 381 -4.93 -23.01 15.51
CA ALA A 381 -6.27 -23.57 15.62
C ALA A 381 -6.75 -24.03 14.23
N ILE A 382 -7.17 -25.29 14.16
CA ILE A 382 -8.00 -25.81 13.06
C ILE A 382 -9.42 -25.26 13.29
N LEU A 383 -10.00 -24.60 12.30
CA LEU A 383 -11.35 -24.00 12.39
C LEU A 383 -12.41 -24.72 11.53
N ASP A 384 -11.96 -25.54 10.57
CA ASP A 384 -12.76 -26.30 9.60
C ASP A 384 -12.30 -27.77 9.54
N ASP A 385 -12.88 -28.61 8.66
CA ASP A 385 -12.63 -30.06 8.53
C ASP A 385 -11.24 -30.45 7.94
N GLY A 386 -10.14 -29.93 8.48
CA GLY A 386 -8.78 -30.22 8.00
C GLY A 386 -7.76 -30.51 9.10
N ASP A 387 -6.73 -31.29 8.80
CA ASP A 387 -5.71 -31.65 9.79
C ASP A 387 -4.68 -30.53 10.05
N LEU A 388 -4.07 -30.55 11.24
CA LEU A 388 -2.78 -29.88 11.46
C LEU A 388 -1.64 -30.82 11.08
N GLN A 389 -0.93 -30.51 10.00
CA GLN A 389 0.17 -31.33 9.47
C GLN A 389 1.52 -30.62 9.59
N LEU A 390 2.51 -31.33 10.15
CA LEU A 390 3.93 -30.99 10.01
C LEU A 390 4.52 -31.84 8.89
N ARG A 391 5.07 -31.21 7.86
CA ARG A 391 5.57 -31.87 6.64
C ARG A 391 7.04 -31.52 6.41
N ASP A 392 7.77 -32.38 5.70
CA ASP A 392 9.11 -32.05 5.19
C ASP A 392 9.06 -31.29 3.86
N ASP A 393 10.21 -30.77 3.42
CA ASP A 393 10.36 -30.00 2.17
C ASP A 393 9.94 -30.80 0.91
N GLY A 394 9.90 -32.13 1.00
CA GLY A 394 9.37 -33.01 -0.04
C GLY A 394 7.84 -33.17 -0.03
N GLY A 395 7.16 -32.50 0.90
CA GLY A 395 5.70 -32.58 1.09
C GLY A 395 5.25 -33.81 1.89
N THR A 396 6.17 -34.59 2.48
CA THR A 396 5.81 -35.79 3.26
C THR A 396 5.41 -35.39 4.66
N THR A 397 4.19 -35.76 5.09
CA THR A 397 3.74 -35.55 6.46
C THR A 397 4.56 -36.39 7.44
N ARG A 398 5.00 -35.76 8.53
CA ARG A 398 5.79 -36.37 9.61
C ARG A 398 5.00 -36.48 10.90
N MET A 399 4.13 -35.50 11.16
CA MET A 399 3.15 -35.52 12.25
C MET A 399 1.83 -34.96 11.74
N VAL A 400 0.73 -35.56 12.15
CA VAL A 400 -0.64 -35.11 11.90
C VAL A 400 -1.40 -35.04 13.23
N VAL A 401 -2.26 -34.04 13.38
CA VAL A 401 -3.32 -34.03 14.39
C VAL A 401 -4.64 -33.97 13.65
N GLY A 402 -5.42 -35.05 13.75
CA GLY A 402 -6.69 -35.21 13.04
C GLY A 402 -7.72 -34.17 13.46
N SER A 403 -8.53 -33.74 12.49
CA SER A 403 -9.71 -32.90 12.71
C SER A 403 -10.76 -33.63 13.56
N THR A 404 -11.86 -32.98 13.97
CA THR A 404 -12.91 -33.65 14.76
C THR A 404 -13.95 -34.42 13.92
N THR A 405 -13.78 -34.46 12.59
CA THR A 405 -14.81 -34.95 11.65
C THR A 405 -14.31 -36.05 10.70
N ASP A 406 -13.01 -36.36 10.70
CA ASP A 406 -12.43 -37.50 9.99
C ASP A 406 -12.57 -38.84 10.76
N THR A 407 -12.06 -39.93 10.17
CA THR A 407 -12.13 -41.29 10.74
C THR A 407 -11.22 -41.51 11.95
N HIS A 408 -10.40 -40.53 12.32
CA HIS A 408 -9.36 -40.59 13.35
C HIS A 408 -9.52 -39.44 14.35
N ALA A 409 -10.75 -38.99 14.59
CA ALA A 409 -11.06 -37.69 15.16
C ALA A 409 -10.27 -37.32 16.45
N GLY A 410 -9.35 -36.35 16.33
CA GLY A 410 -8.48 -35.88 17.41
C GLY A 410 -7.20 -36.71 17.67
N GLY A 411 -6.95 -37.75 16.87
CA GLY A 411 -5.77 -38.60 16.98
C GLY A 411 -4.48 -37.95 16.47
N ILE A 412 -3.36 -38.31 17.08
CA ILE A 412 -2.01 -37.86 16.71
C ILE A 412 -1.29 -38.98 15.95
N GLY A 413 -1.08 -38.78 14.66
CA GLY A 413 -0.25 -39.66 13.84
C GLY A 413 1.19 -39.15 13.77
N ILE A 414 2.17 -40.03 13.99
CA ILE A 414 3.59 -39.75 13.76
C ILE A 414 4.11 -40.79 12.77
N GLY A 415 4.51 -40.34 11.58
CA GLY A 415 4.89 -41.22 10.46
C GLY A 415 3.72 -41.96 9.77
N THR A 416 2.48 -41.70 10.17
CA THR A 416 1.25 -42.09 9.47
C THR A 416 0.32 -40.89 9.33
N ASN A 417 -0.49 -40.87 8.26
CA ASN A 417 -1.58 -39.90 8.07
C ASN A 417 -2.93 -40.44 8.56
N ASP A 418 -3.03 -41.75 8.76
CA ASP A 418 -4.24 -42.46 9.17
C ASP A 418 -4.00 -43.09 10.55
N PRO A 419 -4.13 -42.31 11.65
CA PRO A 419 -3.90 -42.84 12.99
C PRO A 419 -5.10 -43.65 13.50
N ASP A 420 -5.03 -44.98 13.37
CA ASP A 420 -5.97 -45.95 14.01
C ASP A 420 -6.23 -45.75 15.53
N TYR A 421 -5.41 -44.94 16.22
CA TYR A 421 -5.44 -44.71 17.67
C TYR A 421 -5.08 -43.26 18.00
N ASP A 422 -5.55 -42.76 19.16
CA ASP A 422 -5.30 -41.40 19.69
C ASP A 422 -3.82 -40.95 19.65
N LEU A 423 -2.89 -41.91 19.76
CA LEU A 423 -1.47 -41.74 19.43
C LEU A 423 -0.98 -42.95 18.63
N HIS A 424 -0.75 -42.78 17.33
CA HIS A 424 -0.23 -43.81 16.44
C HIS A 424 1.14 -43.39 15.91
N VAL A 425 2.19 -44.06 16.38
CA VAL A 425 3.56 -43.91 15.84
C VAL A 425 3.87 -45.08 14.90
N SER A 426 4.20 -44.78 13.65
CA SER A 426 4.45 -45.78 12.60
C SER A 426 5.71 -45.44 11.82
N GLY A 427 6.45 -46.47 11.38
CA GLY A 427 7.70 -46.29 10.64
C GLY A 427 8.32 -47.60 10.15
N THR A 428 9.05 -47.51 9.05
CA THR A 428 9.63 -48.67 8.33
C THR A 428 11.17 -48.69 8.33
N GLN A 429 11.80 -47.92 9.22
CA GLN A 429 13.27 -47.82 9.28
C GLN A 429 13.90 -49.10 9.83
N SER A 430 14.97 -49.56 9.19
CA SER A 430 15.63 -50.85 9.48
C SER A 430 16.67 -50.80 10.62
N SER A 431 16.71 -49.71 11.38
CA SER A 431 17.62 -49.52 12.51
C SER A 431 16.98 -48.65 13.59
N SER A 432 16.77 -49.26 14.77
CA SER A 432 16.18 -48.67 16.00
C SER A 432 14.65 -48.63 16.07
N TYR A 433 14.17 -48.43 17.31
CA TYR A 433 12.76 -48.49 17.72
C TYR A 433 11.86 -47.46 17.03
N ILE A 434 10.57 -47.80 16.84
CA ILE A 434 9.57 -46.91 16.23
C ILE A 434 9.26 -45.70 17.13
N ALA A 435 9.35 -45.86 18.45
CA ALA A 435 9.27 -44.78 19.43
C ALA A 435 10.27 -45.04 20.58
N MET A 436 10.69 -43.96 21.24
CA MET A 436 11.55 -43.98 22.43
C MET A 436 11.00 -42.97 23.43
N ILE A 437 10.81 -43.39 24.68
CA ILE A 437 10.34 -42.55 25.79
C ILE A 437 11.37 -42.75 26.90
N ASP A 438 12.17 -41.71 27.18
CA ASP A 438 13.24 -41.75 28.17
C ASP A 438 13.04 -40.63 29.19
N ASN A 439 13.23 -40.95 30.48
CA ASN A 439 13.44 -39.95 31.53
C ASN A 439 14.93 -39.90 31.87
N THR A 440 15.61 -38.82 31.45
CA THR A 440 17.06 -38.66 31.62
C THR A 440 17.46 -38.04 32.97
N SER A 441 16.51 -37.87 33.89
CA SER A 441 16.77 -37.39 35.25
C SER A 441 17.65 -38.37 36.02
N THR A 442 18.68 -37.85 36.69
CA THR A 442 19.56 -38.64 37.58
C THR A 442 19.06 -38.74 39.02
N GLY A 443 17.87 -38.19 39.31
CA GLY A 443 17.21 -38.31 40.62
C GLY A 443 16.54 -39.66 40.84
N SER A 444 16.23 -40.00 42.09
CA SER A 444 15.66 -41.30 42.52
C SER A 444 14.21 -41.58 42.10
N ASN A 445 13.60 -40.67 41.33
CA ASN A 445 12.17 -40.65 41.01
C ASN A 445 12.00 -40.46 39.49
N ALA A 446 12.76 -41.21 38.68
CA ALA A 446 12.83 -41.05 37.23
C ALA A 446 11.86 -42.00 36.51
N ASP A 447 10.56 -41.89 36.83
CA ASP A 447 9.49 -42.65 36.15
C ASP A 447 9.47 -42.39 34.63
N VAL A 448 9.25 -43.45 33.84
CA VAL A 448 9.28 -43.38 32.37
C VAL A 448 7.88 -43.42 31.75
N LEU A 449 7.08 -44.45 32.04
CA LEU A 449 5.74 -44.62 31.48
C LEU A 449 4.76 -45.24 32.49
N ALA A 450 3.64 -44.55 32.72
CA ALA A 450 2.52 -45.07 33.50
C ALA A 450 1.31 -45.35 32.59
N LEU A 451 0.69 -46.53 32.75
CA LEU A 451 -0.50 -46.93 32.00
C LEU A 451 -1.69 -47.00 32.96
N ARG A 452 -2.47 -45.92 32.99
CA ARG A 452 -3.65 -45.80 33.85
C ARG A 452 -4.89 -46.36 33.15
N THR A 453 -5.66 -47.19 33.86
CA THR A 453 -6.91 -47.74 33.35
C THR A 453 -8.12 -47.17 34.11
N GLY A 454 -9.07 -46.57 33.38
CA GLY A 454 -10.45 -46.35 33.85
C GLY A 454 -10.73 -45.33 34.96
N SER A 455 -9.86 -44.35 35.23
CA SER A 455 -10.05 -43.38 36.34
C SER A 455 -9.67 -41.94 35.96
N THR A 456 -10.44 -40.95 36.43
CA THR A 456 -10.33 -39.53 36.01
C THR A 456 -9.98 -38.54 37.13
N THR A 457 -9.81 -38.99 38.39
CA THR A 457 -9.86 -38.09 39.56
C THR A 457 -8.56 -37.94 40.38
N SER A 458 -7.68 -38.95 40.44
CA SER A 458 -6.34 -38.81 41.06
C SER A 458 -5.30 -38.24 40.07
N THR A 459 -4.32 -37.48 40.56
CA THR A 459 -3.22 -36.89 39.76
C THR A 459 -1.81 -37.22 40.27
N SER A 460 -1.68 -37.96 41.38
CA SER A 460 -0.40 -38.29 42.02
C SER A 460 0.01 -39.74 41.75
N VAL A 461 1.19 -39.93 41.17
CA VAL A 461 1.83 -41.23 40.93
C VAL A 461 2.87 -41.49 42.03
N GLY A 462 3.02 -42.73 42.49
CA GLY A 462 3.99 -43.11 43.53
C GLY A 462 5.44 -43.05 43.03
N SER A 463 6.32 -42.38 43.77
CA SER A 463 7.68 -42.04 43.32
C SER A 463 8.71 -43.15 43.54
N SER A 464 8.84 -44.04 42.55
CA SER A 464 9.85 -45.12 42.48
C SER A 464 10.35 -45.26 41.04
N ASN A 465 11.39 -46.06 40.77
CA ASN A 465 11.93 -46.20 39.40
C ASN A 465 11.11 -47.19 38.54
N ASN A 466 9.87 -46.83 38.19
CA ASN A 466 8.99 -47.66 37.37
C ASN A 466 9.27 -47.48 35.86
N PHE A 467 9.45 -48.61 35.14
CA PHE A 467 9.54 -48.59 33.67
C PHE A 467 8.15 -48.71 33.03
N ILE A 468 7.31 -49.60 33.57
CA ILE A 468 5.88 -49.68 33.25
C ILE A 468 5.12 -49.91 34.55
N GLN A 469 4.20 -49.00 34.89
CA GLN A 469 3.32 -49.14 36.06
C GLN A 469 1.87 -49.42 35.63
N PHE A 470 1.25 -50.42 36.24
CA PHE A 470 -0.16 -50.75 36.11
C PHE A 470 -0.92 -50.29 37.36
N GLN A 471 -1.98 -49.51 37.18
CA GLN A 471 -2.81 -48.97 38.26
C GLN A 471 -4.27 -49.45 38.15
N ASP A 472 -4.92 -49.66 39.30
CA ASP A 472 -6.37 -49.88 39.35
C ASP A 472 -7.19 -48.58 39.25
N GLY A 473 -8.52 -48.71 39.36
CA GLY A 473 -9.44 -47.58 39.30
C GLY A 473 -9.32 -46.58 40.46
N ASN A 474 -8.69 -46.97 41.58
CA ASN A 474 -8.44 -46.11 42.73
C ASN A 474 -7.10 -45.36 42.61
N GLY A 475 -6.22 -45.80 41.70
CA GLY A 475 -4.86 -45.28 41.54
C GLY A 475 -3.81 -46.07 42.34
N ASP A 476 -4.20 -47.21 42.93
CA ASP A 476 -3.27 -48.08 43.62
C ASP A 476 -2.46 -48.90 42.60
N THR A 477 -1.17 -49.10 42.87
CA THR A 477 -0.29 -49.86 41.96
C THR A 477 -0.58 -51.35 42.07
N MET A 478 -1.08 -51.93 40.98
CA MET A 478 -1.40 -53.37 40.88
C MET A 478 -0.20 -54.21 40.45
N GLY A 479 0.81 -53.57 39.88
CA GLY A 479 2.08 -54.19 39.51
C GLY A 479 2.95 -53.20 38.74
N SER A 480 4.26 -53.42 38.80
CA SER A 480 5.27 -52.64 38.10
C SER A 480 6.26 -53.59 37.41
N ILE A 481 6.81 -53.14 36.28
CA ILE A 481 8.06 -53.64 35.74
C ILE A 481 9.12 -52.61 36.12
N GLU A 482 10.01 -53.01 37.02
CA GLU A 482 11.08 -52.18 37.56
C GLU A 482 12.45 -52.74 37.17
N GLY A 483 13.43 -51.85 37.05
CA GLY A 483 14.83 -52.17 36.78
C GLY A 483 15.74 -51.42 37.75
N SER A 484 16.70 -52.11 38.35
CA SER A 484 17.56 -51.50 39.37
C SER A 484 18.66 -50.62 38.74
N THR A 485 18.60 -49.31 38.97
CA THR A 485 19.78 -48.43 39.00
C THR A 485 19.65 -47.45 40.16
N GLY A 486 20.66 -47.40 41.03
CA GLY A 486 20.67 -46.59 42.25
C GLY A 486 20.31 -47.40 43.51
N SER A 487 20.93 -47.03 44.63
CA SER A 487 20.77 -47.70 45.94
C SER A 487 19.33 -47.59 46.46
N GLN A 488 18.49 -48.57 46.11
CA GLN A 488 17.16 -48.76 46.68
C GLN A 488 17.26 -49.63 47.95
N THR A 489 16.72 -49.16 49.07
CA THR A 489 16.45 -50.01 50.23
C THR A 489 15.23 -50.87 49.91
N SER A 490 15.41 -52.19 49.92
CA SER A 490 14.29 -53.14 49.90
C SER A 490 13.24 -52.81 50.97
N LEU A 491 12.02 -53.34 50.84
CA LEU A 491 10.96 -53.31 51.86
C LEU A 491 11.43 -53.84 53.24
N TRP A 492 12.57 -54.54 53.27
CA TRP A 492 13.24 -55.12 54.43
C TRP A 492 14.56 -54.43 54.84
N GLY A 493 14.86 -53.25 54.29
CA GLY A 493 15.92 -52.35 54.76
C GLY A 493 17.36 -52.72 54.37
N THR A 494 17.58 -53.71 53.50
CA THR A 494 18.91 -54.04 52.97
C THR A 494 19.20 -53.32 51.65
N THR A 495 20.47 -52.92 51.48
CA THR A 495 21.00 -52.32 50.25
C THR A 495 21.67 -53.40 49.41
N GLU A 496 21.12 -53.74 48.25
CA GLU A 496 21.78 -54.61 47.27
C GLU A 496 21.85 -53.95 45.88
N THR A 497 22.88 -54.31 45.11
CA THR A 497 23.12 -53.80 43.76
C THR A 497 22.99 -54.95 42.77
N ALA A 498 21.85 -55.07 42.09
CA ALA A 498 21.63 -56.11 41.09
C ALA A 498 20.60 -55.67 40.05
N GLY A 499 21.05 -55.49 38.79
CA GLY A 499 20.25 -55.06 37.63
C GLY A 499 19.24 -56.11 37.16
N ASN A 500 18.30 -56.44 38.04
CA ASN A 500 17.26 -57.44 37.85
C ASN A 500 15.95 -56.75 37.40
N ILE A 501 15.13 -57.48 36.65
CA ILE A 501 13.71 -57.13 36.51
C ILE A 501 13.01 -57.59 37.79
N ILE A 502 12.44 -56.66 38.54
CA ILE A 502 11.62 -56.99 39.72
C ILE A 502 10.16 -57.02 39.26
N LEU A 503 9.51 -58.17 39.48
CA LEU A 503 8.06 -58.28 39.44
C LEU A 503 7.58 -58.14 40.88
N MET A 504 6.80 -57.10 41.18
CA MET A 504 6.18 -56.92 42.49
C MET A 504 4.73 -57.42 42.47
N GLY A 505 4.39 -58.34 43.38
CA GLY A 505 3.05 -58.89 43.52
C GLY A 505 2.89 -59.70 44.80
N ALA A 506 1.65 -60.09 45.12
CA ALA A 506 1.33 -60.89 46.33
C ALA A 506 1.75 -62.37 46.24
N GLY A 507 2.40 -62.76 45.14
CA GLY A 507 2.94 -64.07 44.85
C GLY A 507 4.42 -64.18 45.18
N SER A 508 4.90 -65.38 45.54
CA SER A 508 6.31 -65.60 45.92
C SER A 508 6.88 -66.88 45.31
N ASP A 509 6.27 -67.36 44.22
CA ASP A 509 6.60 -68.63 43.61
C ASP A 509 6.46 -68.68 42.09
N TYR A 510 7.23 -69.56 41.48
CA TYR A 510 7.26 -69.82 40.05
C TYR A 510 6.54 -71.14 39.78
N GLY A 511 5.55 -71.08 38.90
CA GLY A 511 4.63 -72.18 38.65
C GLY A 511 4.49 -72.48 37.17
N GLU A 512 4.12 -73.71 36.86
CA GLU A 512 3.75 -74.13 35.52
C GLU A 512 2.32 -74.68 35.54
N TRP A 513 1.48 -74.25 34.60
CA TRP A 513 0.19 -74.91 34.43
C TRP A 513 0.37 -76.29 33.79
N LEU A 514 -0.13 -77.32 34.45
CA LEU A 514 -0.15 -78.68 33.92
C LEU A 514 -1.57 -79.25 33.88
N PRO A 515 -1.91 -80.05 32.84
CA PRO A 515 -3.21 -80.71 32.76
C PRO A 515 -3.29 -81.95 33.67
N VAL A 516 -4.48 -82.24 34.16
CA VAL A 516 -4.79 -83.46 34.94
C VAL A 516 -4.80 -84.69 34.02
N ALA A 517 -4.23 -85.81 34.49
CA ALA A 517 -4.11 -87.05 33.73
C ALA A 517 -5.47 -87.71 33.44
N ASN A 518 -6.24 -87.98 34.49
CA ASN A 518 -7.58 -88.54 34.43
C ASN A 518 -8.39 -87.97 35.58
N ILE A 519 -9.50 -87.31 35.26
CA ILE A 519 -10.36 -86.64 36.23
C ILE A 519 -11.01 -87.62 37.22
N ASN A 520 -11.26 -88.86 36.83
CA ASN A 520 -12.02 -89.81 37.66
C ASN A 520 -11.23 -90.38 38.85
N ASP A 521 -9.91 -90.15 38.90
CA ASP A 521 -9.02 -90.67 39.94
C ASP A 521 -9.00 -89.78 41.20
N TRP A 522 -9.62 -88.59 41.12
CA TRP A 522 -9.64 -87.58 42.18
C TRP A 522 -10.79 -87.81 43.18
N PRO A 523 -10.59 -87.60 44.49
CA PRO A 523 -11.58 -88.00 45.50
C PRO A 523 -12.98 -87.38 45.35
N ASN A 524 -13.07 -86.16 44.81
CA ASN A 524 -14.30 -85.36 44.80
C ASN A 524 -15.03 -85.31 43.45
N THR A 525 -14.51 -85.93 42.38
CA THR A 525 -14.99 -85.68 41.00
C THR A 525 -16.16 -86.56 40.55
N LYS A 526 -16.59 -87.54 41.34
CA LYS A 526 -17.59 -88.55 40.93
C LYS A 526 -18.98 -87.99 40.59
N ASN A 527 -19.32 -86.77 41.02
CA ASN A 527 -20.65 -86.15 40.84
C ASN A 527 -20.60 -84.64 40.46
N ILE A 528 -19.48 -84.11 39.95
CA ILE A 528 -19.40 -82.69 39.56
C ILE A 528 -19.95 -82.50 38.13
N PRO A 529 -20.99 -81.66 37.89
CA PRO A 529 -21.61 -81.53 36.56
C PRO A 529 -20.71 -80.87 35.51
N ASP A 530 -19.89 -79.89 35.91
CA ASP A 530 -18.83 -79.34 35.04
C ASP A 530 -17.46 -79.91 35.45
N LYS A 531 -16.92 -80.77 34.59
CA LYS A 531 -15.61 -81.42 34.74
C LYS A 531 -14.42 -80.46 34.65
N ARG A 532 -14.64 -79.17 34.36
CA ARG A 532 -13.63 -78.11 34.47
C ARG A 532 -13.31 -77.76 35.92
N LEU A 533 -14.24 -78.02 36.85
CA LEU A 533 -14.13 -77.66 38.27
C LEU A 533 -13.53 -78.79 39.12
N VAL A 534 -12.34 -79.30 38.76
CA VAL A 534 -11.65 -80.31 39.58
C VAL A 534 -11.23 -79.75 40.95
N GLY A 535 -11.20 -78.42 41.09
CA GLY A 535 -11.20 -77.75 42.40
C GLY A 535 -10.01 -78.17 43.26
N ILE A 536 -8.84 -78.30 42.63
CA ILE A 536 -7.61 -78.64 43.34
C ILE A 536 -7.17 -77.38 44.09
N GLU A 537 -7.65 -77.24 45.33
CA GLU A 537 -7.38 -76.07 46.16
C GLU A 537 -5.87 -75.83 46.34
N GLU A 538 -5.48 -74.55 46.41
CA GLU A 538 -4.16 -74.12 46.84
C GLU A 538 -3.60 -74.95 48.04
N GLY A 539 -2.35 -75.38 47.90
CA GLY A 539 -1.60 -76.17 48.87
C GLY A 539 -1.87 -77.67 48.84
N THR A 540 -2.71 -78.15 47.92
CA THR A 540 -2.87 -79.58 47.69
C THR A 540 -1.60 -80.17 47.04
N VAL A 541 -1.05 -81.22 47.64
CA VAL A 541 0.11 -81.96 47.13
C VAL A 541 -0.34 -82.96 46.07
N VAL A 542 0.30 -82.95 44.90
CA VAL A 542 -0.09 -83.73 43.72
C VAL A 542 1.15 -84.35 43.05
N PHE A 543 0.96 -85.38 42.22
CA PHE A 543 2.07 -86.15 41.64
C PHE A 543 2.11 -86.01 40.12
N VAL A 544 3.16 -85.38 39.60
CA VAL A 544 3.37 -85.20 38.15
C VAL A 544 4.04 -86.42 37.55
N LYS A 545 3.44 -86.97 36.49
CA LYS A 545 4.03 -88.05 35.70
C LYS A 545 3.71 -87.84 34.23
N ASN A 546 4.73 -87.88 33.38
CA ASN A 546 4.63 -87.63 31.94
C ASN A 546 3.96 -86.28 31.60
N GLY A 547 4.22 -85.24 32.39
CA GLY A 547 3.61 -83.90 32.22
C GLY A 547 2.14 -83.79 32.66
N LEU A 548 1.57 -84.83 33.28
CA LEU A 548 0.18 -84.86 33.72
C LEU A 548 0.07 -84.92 35.25
N ILE A 549 -0.91 -84.24 35.83
CA ILE A 549 -1.17 -84.22 37.28
C ILE A 549 -1.98 -85.46 37.71
N ASN A 550 -1.51 -86.16 38.74
CA ASN A 550 -2.15 -87.32 39.34
C ASN A 550 -2.39 -87.09 40.85
N PRO A 551 -3.47 -87.63 41.44
CA PRO A 551 -3.80 -87.42 42.85
C PRO A 551 -3.01 -88.30 43.83
N LYS A 552 -2.27 -89.31 43.34
CA LYS A 552 -1.53 -90.29 44.16
C LYS A 552 -0.21 -90.71 43.47
N PRO A 553 0.76 -91.28 44.21
CA PRO A 553 1.96 -91.87 43.61
C PRO A 553 1.64 -92.98 42.58
N PRO A 554 2.53 -93.27 41.62
CA PRO A 554 3.88 -92.71 41.46
C PRO A 554 3.93 -91.45 40.57
N GLY A 555 4.79 -90.51 40.95
CA GLY A 555 5.12 -89.29 40.19
C GLY A 555 6.04 -88.38 41.01
N LEU A 556 6.48 -87.26 40.42
CA LEU A 556 7.18 -86.20 41.14
C LEU A 556 6.16 -85.41 41.98
N PRO A 557 6.26 -85.39 43.32
CA PRO A 557 5.37 -84.59 44.15
C PRO A 557 5.62 -83.09 43.96
N MET A 558 4.55 -82.33 43.76
CA MET A 558 4.53 -80.88 43.56
C MET A 558 3.31 -80.28 44.27
N VAL A 559 3.27 -78.96 44.43
CA VAL A 559 2.21 -78.27 45.20
C VAL A 559 1.39 -77.36 44.27
N VAL A 560 0.07 -77.42 44.41
CA VAL A 560 -0.84 -76.53 43.67
C VAL A 560 -0.79 -75.11 44.25
N THR A 561 -0.56 -74.12 43.39
CA THR A 561 -0.49 -72.70 43.73
C THR A 561 -1.58 -71.93 42.96
N GLU A 562 -2.13 -70.89 43.59
CA GLU A 562 -3.02 -69.92 42.92
C GLU A 562 -2.36 -68.53 42.82
N ARG A 563 -1.10 -68.39 43.25
CA ARG A 563 -0.42 -67.11 43.46
C ARG A 563 0.92 -66.98 42.73
N SER A 564 1.17 -67.80 41.72
CA SER A 564 2.45 -67.75 41.03
C SER A 564 2.68 -66.42 40.31
N ILE A 565 3.82 -65.79 40.61
CA ILE A 565 4.21 -64.49 40.05
C ILE A 565 4.69 -64.58 38.59
N ILE A 566 5.18 -65.75 38.18
CA ILE A 566 5.38 -66.12 36.77
C ILE A 566 4.80 -67.51 36.55
N THR A 567 3.66 -67.57 35.86
CA THR A 567 3.04 -68.83 35.43
C THR A 567 3.50 -69.22 34.02
N GLY A 568 4.39 -70.21 33.91
CA GLY A 568 4.74 -70.86 32.66
C GLY A 568 3.60 -71.73 32.11
N ASN A 569 3.57 -71.88 30.78
CA ASN A 569 2.62 -72.74 30.05
C ASN A 569 1.12 -72.49 30.37
N SER A 570 0.78 -71.30 30.89
CA SER A 570 -0.61 -70.96 31.22
C SER A 570 -1.48 -71.00 29.96
N PRO A 571 -2.59 -71.77 29.94
CA PRO A 571 -3.53 -71.76 28.85
C PRO A 571 -4.28 -70.42 28.86
N GLY A 572 -3.69 -69.43 28.18
CA GLY A 572 -4.19 -68.05 28.16
C GLY A 572 -5.70 -67.99 27.94
N GLY A 573 -6.38 -67.06 28.61
CA GLY A 573 -7.81 -67.09 28.96
C GLY A 573 -8.85 -67.17 27.83
N ARG A 574 -8.44 -67.43 26.59
CA ARG A 574 -9.29 -67.78 25.43
C ARG A 574 -8.64 -68.87 24.55
N GLY A 575 -8.11 -69.95 25.15
CA GLY A 575 -7.23 -70.89 24.43
C GLY A 575 -7.47 -72.41 24.56
N TYR A 576 -8.01 -72.93 25.68
CA TYR A 576 -8.23 -74.37 25.86
C TYR A 576 -9.62 -74.72 26.41
N SER A 577 -10.41 -75.42 25.58
CA SER A 577 -11.81 -75.78 25.87
C SER A 577 -11.94 -77.01 26.77
N GLY A 578 -11.72 -76.82 28.07
CA GLY A 578 -12.23 -77.72 29.10
C GLY A 578 -11.37 -78.92 29.50
N GLN A 579 -10.05 -78.87 29.25
CA GLN A 579 -9.11 -79.77 29.91
C GLN A 579 -8.85 -79.25 31.34
N PRO A 580 -9.16 -80.01 32.40
CA PRO A 580 -8.84 -79.59 33.76
C PRO A 580 -7.33 -79.63 33.99
N GLY A 581 -6.82 -78.67 34.74
CA GLY A 581 -5.40 -78.52 35.09
C GLY A 581 -5.25 -77.52 36.22
N ALA A 582 -4.04 -77.42 36.77
CA ALA A 582 -3.71 -76.51 37.86
C ALA A 582 -2.30 -75.95 37.67
N VAL A 583 -2.04 -74.76 38.23
CA VAL A 583 -0.68 -74.24 38.31
C VAL A 583 0.04 -74.95 39.45
N LEU A 584 1.18 -75.57 39.13
CA LEU A 584 2.01 -76.26 40.11
C LEU A 584 3.28 -75.45 40.36
N SER A 585 3.53 -75.16 41.63
CA SER A 585 4.76 -74.53 42.07
C SER A 585 5.91 -75.52 41.98
N PHE A 586 6.99 -75.12 41.29
CA PHE A 586 8.24 -75.88 41.27
C PHE A 586 9.30 -75.29 42.20
N ILE A 587 9.25 -73.97 42.45
CA ILE A 587 10.11 -73.30 43.44
C ILE A 587 9.45 -72.03 43.97
N GLY A 588 9.59 -71.79 45.27
CA GLY A 588 9.15 -70.55 45.93
C GLY A 588 8.46 -70.78 47.26
N GLN A 589 7.86 -69.72 47.80
CA GLN A 589 7.05 -69.80 49.02
C GLN A 589 5.59 -70.02 48.65
N VAL A 590 5.03 -71.16 49.05
CA VAL A 590 3.61 -71.51 48.84
C VAL A 590 2.99 -72.07 50.09
N PHE A 591 1.67 -71.95 50.23
CA PHE A 591 0.94 -72.70 51.23
C PHE A 591 0.92 -74.18 50.86
N VAL A 592 1.05 -75.06 51.85
CA VAL A 592 0.98 -76.53 51.70
C VAL A 592 0.03 -77.05 52.77
N LYS A 593 -0.80 -78.03 52.41
CA LYS A 593 -1.64 -78.75 53.37
C LYS A 593 -0.80 -79.81 54.08
N ILE A 594 -0.71 -79.72 55.40
CA ILE A 594 0.05 -80.67 56.22
C ILE A 594 -0.88 -81.31 57.26
N SER A 595 -0.82 -82.64 57.38
CA SER A 595 -1.57 -83.41 58.38
C SER A 595 -0.79 -83.52 59.69
N GLY A 596 -1.43 -83.16 60.80
CA GLY A 596 -0.83 -83.13 62.15
C GLY A 596 -0.08 -81.83 62.47
N ASP A 597 0.41 -81.74 63.72
CA ASP A 597 1.16 -80.57 64.20
C ASP A 597 2.48 -80.39 63.43
N THR A 598 2.87 -79.15 63.17
CA THR A 598 4.09 -78.79 62.42
C THR A 598 4.80 -77.64 63.09
N LYS A 599 6.14 -77.62 63.07
CA LYS A 599 6.95 -76.48 63.49
C LYS A 599 7.68 -75.86 62.32
N GLU A 600 8.09 -74.61 62.45
CA GLU A 600 9.02 -73.97 61.51
C GLU A 600 10.31 -74.79 61.35
N GLY A 601 10.75 -75.01 60.10
CA GLY A 601 11.97 -75.74 59.77
C GLY A 601 11.87 -77.27 59.74
N ASP A 602 10.68 -77.84 60.00
CA ASP A 602 10.36 -79.25 59.73
C ASP A 602 10.35 -79.54 58.22
N PHE A 603 10.77 -80.74 57.82
CA PHE A 603 10.68 -81.18 56.43
C PHE A 603 9.26 -81.65 56.11
N ILE A 604 8.73 -81.26 54.96
CA ILE A 604 7.43 -81.72 54.49
C ILE A 604 7.59 -82.86 53.49
N VAL A 605 7.08 -84.03 53.87
CA VAL A 605 7.12 -85.27 53.10
C VAL A 605 5.69 -85.65 52.71
N PRO A 606 5.39 -85.99 51.44
CA PRO A 606 4.05 -86.43 51.06
C PRO A 606 3.55 -87.56 51.96
N SER A 607 2.32 -87.42 52.47
CA SER A 607 1.70 -88.41 53.35
C SER A 607 0.93 -89.46 52.55
N ASP A 608 0.55 -90.56 53.19
CA ASP A 608 -0.38 -91.55 52.60
C ASP A 608 -1.80 -90.97 52.42
N SER A 609 -2.12 -89.88 53.13
CA SER A 609 -3.34 -89.10 52.95
C SER A 609 -3.27 -88.26 51.68
N TYR A 610 -4.36 -88.28 50.91
CA TYR A 610 -4.46 -87.53 49.66
C TYR A 610 -4.28 -86.02 49.89
N GLY A 611 -3.45 -85.39 49.05
CA GLY A 611 -3.34 -83.93 49.01
C GLY A 611 -2.53 -83.30 50.13
N THR A 612 -2.00 -84.09 51.06
CA THR A 612 -1.30 -83.59 52.26
C THR A 612 0.13 -84.10 52.37
N CYS A 613 1.01 -83.28 52.96
CA CYS A 613 2.27 -83.73 53.56
C CYS A 613 2.07 -84.13 55.03
N ARG A 614 3.06 -84.82 55.61
CA ARG A 614 3.34 -84.80 57.05
C ARG A 614 4.58 -83.93 57.28
N ALA A 615 4.62 -83.24 58.42
CA ALA A 615 5.85 -82.65 58.92
C ALA A 615 6.73 -83.74 59.54
N VAL A 616 8.04 -83.62 59.32
CA VAL A 616 9.05 -84.52 59.90
C VAL A 616 10.14 -83.66 60.50
N SER A 617 10.33 -83.77 61.81
CA SER A 617 11.32 -82.98 62.51
C SER A 617 12.73 -83.34 62.08
N ARG A 618 13.60 -82.33 62.01
CA ARG A 618 15.00 -82.47 61.57
C ARG A 618 15.76 -83.53 62.38
N ASP A 619 15.48 -83.64 63.67
CA ASP A 619 16.18 -84.55 64.58
C ASP A 619 15.73 -86.02 64.47
N SER A 620 14.60 -86.27 63.80
CA SER A 620 13.99 -87.60 63.66
C SER A 620 13.79 -88.05 62.20
N ILE A 621 14.24 -87.25 61.23
CA ILE A 621 14.07 -87.55 59.80
C ILE A 621 14.91 -88.76 59.37
N THR A 622 14.29 -89.66 58.61
CA THR A 622 15.00 -90.78 57.97
C THR A 622 15.62 -90.36 56.63
N PHE A 623 16.60 -91.11 56.12
CA PHE A 623 17.18 -90.85 54.80
C PHE A 623 16.13 -90.92 53.67
N GLU A 624 15.16 -91.84 53.80
CA GLU A 624 14.04 -91.98 52.86
C GLU A 624 13.10 -90.76 52.92
N ASP A 625 12.77 -90.28 54.12
CA ASP A 625 11.97 -89.07 54.32
C ASP A 625 12.67 -87.83 53.74
N TYR A 626 14.00 -87.72 53.91
CA TYR A 626 14.78 -86.64 53.33
C TYR A 626 14.78 -86.66 51.79
N ILE A 627 14.89 -87.85 51.17
CA ILE A 627 14.77 -88.00 49.72
C ILE A 627 13.38 -87.62 49.22
N ASN A 628 12.31 -88.02 49.93
CA ASN A 628 10.93 -87.77 49.51
C ASN A 628 10.38 -86.40 49.94
N SER A 629 11.11 -85.62 50.75
CA SER A 629 10.73 -84.26 51.11
C SER A 629 10.62 -83.35 49.87
N ILE A 630 9.65 -82.43 49.88
CA ILE A 630 9.41 -81.45 48.79
C ILE A 630 9.76 -80.01 49.17
N GLY A 631 10.04 -79.78 50.44
CA GLY A 631 10.36 -78.47 50.99
C GLY A 631 10.47 -78.50 52.51
N VAL A 632 10.47 -77.32 53.11
CA VAL A 632 10.47 -77.09 54.56
C VAL A 632 9.38 -76.08 54.93
N THR A 633 8.79 -76.22 56.12
CA THR A 633 7.89 -75.22 56.72
C THR A 633 8.63 -73.92 57.02
N LEU A 634 7.95 -72.79 56.83
CA LEU A 634 8.44 -71.43 57.11
C LEU A 634 7.68 -70.75 58.27
N GLU A 635 6.68 -71.42 58.84
CA GLU A 635 5.88 -70.96 59.96
C GLU A 635 5.38 -72.18 60.77
N ASP A 636 5.09 -71.99 62.05
CA ASP A 636 4.44 -73.01 62.88
C ASP A 636 3.00 -73.30 62.38
N GLY A 637 2.60 -74.57 62.43
CA GLY A 637 1.25 -74.99 62.09
C GLY A 637 0.29 -74.73 63.26
N LEU A 638 -0.98 -74.43 62.93
CA LEU A 638 -2.04 -74.36 63.95
C LEU A 638 -2.24 -75.75 64.56
N SER A 639 -2.05 -75.86 65.88
CA SER A 639 -2.16 -77.12 66.60
C SER A 639 -3.62 -77.54 66.82
N GLY A 640 -3.85 -78.86 66.81
CA GLY A 640 -5.19 -79.44 67.05
C GLY A 640 -6.14 -79.45 65.85
N TYR A 641 -5.65 -79.18 64.63
CA TYR A 641 -6.38 -79.40 63.37
C TYR A 641 -5.89 -80.67 62.67
N ASP A 642 -6.78 -81.44 62.06
CA ASP A 642 -6.41 -82.64 61.29
C ASP A 642 -5.51 -82.32 60.08
N VAL A 643 -5.74 -81.16 59.45
CA VAL A 643 -4.93 -80.62 58.34
C VAL A 643 -4.83 -79.10 58.46
N SER A 644 -3.61 -78.57 58.47
CA SER A 644 -3.30 -77.14 58.48
C SER A 644 -2.72 -76.69 57.13
N LYS A 645 -3.08 -75.49 56.64
CA LYS A 645 -2.36 -74.83 55.53
C LYS A 645 -1.21 -74.03 56.12
N VAL A 646 0.02 -74.38 55.76
CA VAL A 646 1.25 -73.82 56.31
C VAL A 646 2.13 -73.34 55.16
N ARG A 647 2.68 -72.13 55.25
CA ARG A 647 3.64 -71.62 54.27
C ARG A 647 4.93 -72.43 54.32
N CYS A 648 5.38 -72.89 53.16
CA CYS A 648 6.56 -73.71 52.99
C CYS A 648 7.42 -73.19 51.85
N ALA A 649 8.73 -73.37 51.95
CA ALA A 649 9.66 -73.21 50.83
C ALA A 649 9.70 -74.51 50.02
N ILE A 650 9.03 -74.52 48.87
CA ILE A 650 9.03 -75.64 47.92
C ILE A 650 10.21 -75.53 46.97
N GLY A 651 10.76 -76.68 46.57
CA GLY A 651 11.96 -76.76 45.73
C GLY A 651 13.28 -76.53 46.50
N VAL A 652 13.20 -76.23 47.80
CA VAL A 652 14.37 -75.96 48.67
C VAL A 652 14.54 -77.08 49.70
N LYS A 653 15.58 -77.90 49.53
CA LYS A 653 16.06 -78.85 50.56
C LYS A 653 17.20 -78.21 51.34
N ASN A 654 16.84 -77.39 52.33
CA ASN A 654 17.82 -76.45 52.89
C ASN A 654 18.90 -77.15 53.74
N ARG A 655 20.18 -76.83 53.48
CA ARG A 655 21.30 -77.15 54.38
C ARG A 655 21.51 -75.96 55.32
N TYR A 656 20.68 -75.83 56.35
CA TYR A 656 20.98 -74.88 57.42
C TYR A 656 22.14 -75.41 58.26
N HIS A 657 23.33 -74.83 58.06
CA HIS A 657 24.40 -74.88 59.04
C HIS A 657 24.07 -73.87 60.16
N SER A 658 23.94 -74.36 61.38
CA SER A 658 23.98 -73.56 62.60
C SER A 658 24.48 -74.43 63.74
N GLU A 659 25.72 -74.15 64.16
CA GLU A 659 26.46 -74.66 65.33
C GLU A 659 26.78 -76.17 65.37
#